data_AF-A0A2N2EY63-F1
#
_entry.id   AF-A0A2N2EY63-F1
#
_cell.length_a   1.000
_cell.length_b   1.000
_cell.length_c   1.000
_cell.angle_alpha   90.00
_cell.angle_beta   90.00
_cell.angle_gamma   90.00
#
_symmetry.space_group_name_H-M   'P 1'
#
loop_
_entity.id
_entity.type
_entity.pdbx_description
1 polymer ?
#
loop_
_entity_poly.entity_id
_entity_poly.type
_entity_poly.pdbx_seq_one_letter_code
_entity_poly.pdbx_strand_id
1 'polypeptide(L)'
;MTDKWQVAEIDRDKVREFSRALGIKPIVAQLLLVRGVKNLKEAEAFLNPDLASLPNPFLLRDMEACVERIRKAIAAGEKILIFGDRDVDGITSVSILNRTIKTLGAKHVFWYIPSTEGYGLNVPAVERFKKEHNITLLITVDCGISNREEIKIIREMGIDVIVTDHHEPPEKIPECTAVLNPKLAGSQYPFRDLAGCAVAFKVAHALLFSYNPYYNEELVAVDIETTGLHPRYSEICEIGAALTKNGGITATFQTLVKTKKPIPSDVSAIHGITDDMCVSAPPLKEALVKLADFIGSRRLLIHNAPFDLSFLRHAFKAELRSSLDNDCIDTLRMSRLHFPFKSHALTSLVSDMKISVSEHHRALADAMACAQVFWRLQEMSDARVKYFLEDHLDLVSVGTLADIMPLVGENRILVKRGLELLTNSKKAGVKEIVEGALRERNTLSLTSKYVTWNITPLLNAAGRMGKADVACRLLMSTKTDEARDLYGEVVKLNLDRKELQTVNVEKFFSKLKTQCDTQKDRIIVISSDEAEHGVTGIVASNIVRSLKKPAILFVVKDGIAQGAGRSSGGFNLLAAVEQLSGMLIKYGGHKSAVGLSMKVEDVDEFRRRINEIAAKEPPPVEEPVILVDVCVAPEDITSDFLRQIEQLEPFGLENPAPVFWVKGLRVQSVSRMGAGGEHLRLRFAKNSTGLSAVGWGLGSMSDDISRWDSVDVVGQIESNFWQDKEYMQLQIMDISPAPL
;
A
#
# COMPACT_ATOMS: atom_id res chain seq x y z
N MET A 1 9.04 17.14 -34.33
CA MET A 1 8.51 16.31 -33.24
C MET A 1 7.28 15.65 -33.81
N THR A 2 7.20 14.32 -33.77
CA THR A 2 5.92 13.67 -34.03
C THR A 2 4.98 14.11 -32.90
N ASP A 3 3.75 14.51 -33.18
CA ASP A 3 2.72 14.82 -32.14
C ASP A 3 2.41 13.62 -31.23
N LYS A 4 3.10 12.49 -31.45
CA LYS A 4 2.98 11.20 -30.79
C LYS A 4 3.86 11.04 -29.55
N TRP A 5 5.02 11.70 -29.47
CA TRP A 5 5.96 11.59 -28.35
C TRP A 5 6.19 12.94 -27.68
N GLN A 6 5.88 13.04 -26.40
CA GLN A 6 6.06 14.26 -25.63
C GLN A 6 7.03 14.03 -24.47
N VAL A 7 8.12 14.79 -24.46
CA VAL A 7 9.13 14.70 -23.39
C VAL A 7 8.73 15.58 -22.23
N ALA A 8 8.87 15.09 -21.00
CA ALA A 8 8.65 15.88 -19.80
C ALA A 8 9.58 17.11 -19.74
N GLU A 9 9.01 18.30 -19.59
CA GLU A 9 9.76 19.54 -19.36
C GLU A 9 10.16 19.68 -17.89
N ILE A 10 11.43 19.95 -17.62
CA ILE A 10 11.98 19.99 -16.25
C ILE A 10 12.96 21.13 -16.09
N ASP A 11 12.87 21.80 -14.95
CA ASP A 11 13.80 22.82 -14.51
C ASP A 11 15.19 22.22 -14.22
N ARG A 12 16.17 22.56 -15.05
CA ARG A 12 17.55 22.06 -14.93
C ARG A 12 18.26 22.56 -13.67
N ASP A 13 17.87 23.70 -13.12
CA ASP A 13 18.49 24.21 -11.90
C ASP A 13 18.00 23.42 -10.69
N LYS A 14 16.72 23.03 -10.65
CA LYS A 14 16.21 22.08 -9.66
C LYS A 14 16.87 20.70 -9.74
N VAL A 15 17.15 20.20 -10.95
CA VAL A 15 17.89 18.93 -11.12
C VAL A 15 19.27 19.04 -10.46
N ARG A 16 20.00 20.14 -10.67
CA ARG A 16 21.32 20.38 -10.06
C ARG A 16 21.22 20.51 -8.55
N GLU A 17 20.20 21.21 -8.05
CA GLU A 17 19.92 21.34 -6.61
C GLU A 17 19.74 19.98 -5.95
N PHE A 18 18.81 19.15 -6.46
CA PHE A 18 18.52 17.82 -5.92
C PHE A 18 19.74 16.90 -6.00
N SER A 19 20.43 16.90 -7.15
CA SER A 19 21.63 16.10 -7.35
C SER A 19 22.72 16.44 -6.33
N ARG A 20 22.98 17.74 -6.11
CA ARG A 20 24.00 18.19 -5.15
C ARG A 20 23.60 17.93 -3.70
N ALA A 21 22.36 18.24 -3.34
CA ALA A 21 21.89 18.14 -1.95
C ALA A 21 21.79 16.68 -1.47
N LEU A 22 21.37 15.76 -2.33
CA LEU A 22 21.15 14.36 -1.98
C LEU A 22 22.32 13.45 -2.38
N GLY A 23 23.34 13.97 -3.08
CA GLY A 23 24.46 13.18 -3.58
C GLY A 23 24.07 12.16 -4.65
N ILE A 24 22.95 12.38 -5.34
CA ILE A 24 22.43 11.50 -6.39
C ILE A 24 22.84 12.01 -7.78
N LYS A 25 22.79 11.13 -8.78
CA LYS A 25 23.13 11.47 -10.16
C LYS A 25 22.03 12.32 -10.82
N PRO A 26 22.36 13.18 -11.81
CA PRO A 26 21.39 14.07 -12.44
C PRO A 26 20.16 13.35 -13.03
N ILE A 27 20.33 12.15 -13.59
CA ILE A 27 19.22 11.36 -14.13
C ILE A 27 18.21 10.95 -13.05
N VAL A 28 18.69 10.59 -11.84
CA VAL A 28 17.82 10.21 -10.72
C VAL A 28 17.06 11.44 -10.23
N ALA A 29 17.75 12.56 -10.05
CA ALA A 29 17.13 13.84 -9.69
C ALA A 29 16.05 14.26 -10.71
N GLN A 30 16.37 14.16 -12.01
CA GLN A 30 15.44 14.44 -13.09
C GLN A 30 14.20 13.54 -13.01
N LEU A 31 14.40 12.23 -12.86
CA LEU A 31 13.32 11.25 -12.78
C LEU A 31 12.44 11.39 -11.52
N LEU A 32 12.98 11.89 -10.41
CA LEU A 32 12.19 12.26 -9.23
C LEU A 32 11.29 13.46 -9.54
N LEU A 33 11.83 14.49 -10.20
CA LEU A 33 11.05 15.68 -10.58
C LEU A 33 9.94 15.34 -11.58
N VAL A 34 10.19 14.45 -12.56
CA VAL A 34 9.15 13.95 -13.48
C VAL A 34 8.00 13.27 -12.74
N ARG A 35 8.33 12.53 -11.67
CA ARG A 35 7.35 11.86 -10.79
C ARG A 35 6.58 12.84 -9.89
N GLY A 36 6.84 14.14 -9.99
CA GLY A 36 6.16 15.16 -9.20
C GLY A 36 6.71 15.34 -7.79
N VAL A 37 7.90 14.80 -7.47
CA VAL A 37 8.58 15.05 -6.19
C VAL A 37 8.97 16.52 -6.10
N LYS A 38 8.45 17.25 -5.10
CA LYS A 38 8.49 18.72 -5.10
C LYS A 38 9.66 19.32 -4.33
N ASN A 39 10.18 18.59 -3.34
CA ASN A 39 11.20 19.10 -2.44
C ASN A 39 12.16 17.98 -1.98
N LEU A 40 13.27 18.39 -1.36
CA LEU A 40 14.32 17.48 -0.89
C LEU A 40 13.84 16.48 0.16
N LYS A 41 12.88 16.87 1.02
CA LYS A 41 12.32 15.97 2.05
C LYS A 41 11.53 14.83 1.42
N GLU A 42 10.70 15.13 0.43
CA GLU A 42 9.96 14.12 -0.34
C GLU A 42 10.92 13.21 -1.11
N ALA A 43 11.96 13.76 -1.73
CA ALA A 43 12.97 12.98 -2.44
C ALA A 43 13.73 12.01 -1.52
N GLU A 44 14.15 12.48 -0.35
CA GLU A 44 14.82 11.67 0.66
C GLU A 44 13.89 10.54 1.17
N ALA A 45 12.62 10.86 1.45
CA ALA A 45 11.63 9.87 1.85
C ALA A 45 11.35 8.83 0.74
N PHE A 46 11.37 9.25 -0.53
CA PHE A 46 11.16 8.37 -1.68
C PHE A 46 12.32 7.40 -1.91
N LEU A 47 13.56 7.88 -1.79
CA LEU A 47 14.78 7.11 -2.01
C LEU A 47 15.07 6.19 -0.81
N ASN A 48 14.92 6.72 0.41
CA ASN A 48 15.28 6.06 1.66
C ASN A 48 14.05 5.88 2.58
N PRO A 49 13.05 5.07 2.16
CA PRO A 49 11.87 4.83 2.98
C PRO A 49 12.23 4.09 4.26
N ASP A 50 11.57 4.48 5.35
CA ASP A 50 11.83 3.96 6.70
C ASP A 50 10.50 3.54 7.34
N LEU A 51 10.51 2.40 8.04
CA LEU A 51 9.34 1.92 8.78
C LEU A 51 8.95 2.85 9.91
N ALA A 52 9.91 3.60 10.46
CA ALA A 52 9.62 4.65 11.43
C ALA A 52 8.72 5.75 10.82
N SER A 53 8.67 5.90 9.50
CA SER A 53 7.79 6.88 8.83
C SER A 53 6.36 6.36 8.65
N LEU A 54 6.04 5.13 9.06
CA LEU A 54 4.69 4.60 8.96
C LEU A 54 3.74 5.39 9.89
N PRO A 55 2.56 5.80 9.41
CA PRO A 55 1.52 6.40 10.22
C PRO A 55 1.07 5.49 11.37
N ASN A 56 0.70 6.15 12.47
CA ASN A 56 0.17 5.51 13.66
C ASN A 56 -1.09 4.69 13.31
N PRO A 57 -1.12 3.38 13.63
CA PRO A 57 -2.26 2.52 13.30
C PRO A 57 -3.56 2.93 14.03
N PHE A 58 -3.49 3.62 15.16
CA PHE A 58 -4.68 4.10 15.90
C PHE A 58 -5.40 5.26 15.21
N LEU A 59 -4.87 5.79 14.10
CA LEU A 59 -5.60 6.73 13.23
C LEU A 59 -6.65 6.02 12.35
N LEU A 60 -6.61 4.68 12.23
CA LEU A 60 -7.70 3.91 11.64
C LEU A 60 -8.91 3.92 12.58
N ARG A 61 -10.07 4.28 12.02
CA ARG A 61 -11.35 4.26 12.73
C ARG A 61 -11.57 2.87 13.34
N ASP A 62 -11.94 2.81 14.62
CA ASP A 62 -12.18 1.61 15.43
C ASP A 62 -10.96 0.74 15.80
N MET A 63 -9.72 1.19 15.55
CA MET A 63 -8.52 0.40 15.90
C MET A 63 -8.45 0.06 17.39
N GLU A 64 -8.81 0.98 18.29
CA GLU A 64 -8.84 0.73 19.74
C GLU A 64 -9.85 -0.38 20.10
N ALA A 65 -11.07 -0.33 19.55
CA ALA A 65 -12.09 -1.35 19.79
C ALA A 65 -11.67 -2.73 19.24
N CYS A 66 -11.03 -2.75 18.06
CA CYS A 66 -10.46 -3.96 17.46
C CYS A 66 -9.41 -4.60 18.40
N VAL A 67 -8.42 -3.81 18.84
CA VAL A 67 -7.33 -4.28 19.70
C VAL A 67 -7.87 -4.79 21.04
N GLU A 68 -8.76 -4.05 21.70
CA GLU A 68 -9.35 -4.45 22.97
C GLU A 68 -10.12 -5.76 22.86
N ARG A 69 -10.91 -5.93 21.78
CA ARG A 69 -11.69 -7.15 21.58
C ARG A 69 -10.79 -8.38 21.34
N ILE A 70 -9.73 -8.24 20.56
CA ILE A 70 -8.78 -9.33 20.29
C ILE A 70 -7.98 -9.66 21.55
N ARG A 71 -7.50 -8.67 22.32
CA ARG A 71 -6.82 -8.89 23.60
C ARG A 71 -7.71 -9.64 24.58
N LYS A 72 -8.98 -9.25 24.69
CA LYS A 72 -9.96 -9.97 25.52
C LYS A 72 -10.11 -11.42 25.09
N ALA A 73 -10.20 -11.69 23.78
CA ALA A 73 -10.27 -13.06 23.27
C ALA A 73 -9.04 -13.88 23.66
N ILE A 74 -7.85 -13.32 23.50
CA ILE A 74 -6.58 -13.97 23.84
C ILE A 74 -6.53 -14.29 25.34
N ALA A 75 -6.81 -13.30 26.19
CA ALA A 75 -6.76 -13.44 27.65
C ALA A 75 -7.79 -14.45 28.18
N ALA A 76 -9.01 -14.46 27.60
CA ALA A 76 -10.07 -15.39 27.98
C ALA A 76 -9.92 -16.80 27.35
N GLY A 77 -8.93 -17.01 26.47
CA GLY A 77 -8.77 -18.28 25.74
C GLY A 77 -9.92 -18.58 24.78
N GLU A 78 -10.58 -17.53 24.28
CA GLU A 78 -11.66 -17.62 23.31
C GLU A 78 -11.19 -18.23 21.98
N LYS A 79 -12.16 -18.70 21.19
CA LYS A 79 -11.92 -19.35 19.91
C LYS A 79 -12.16 -18.36 18.79
N ILE A 80 -11.10 -18.04 18.08
CA ILE A 80 -11.05 -16.98 17.07
C ILE A 80 -11.04 -17.63 15.68
N LEU A 81 -11.91 -17.18 14.78
CA LEU A 81 -11.88 -17.51 13.36
C LEU A 81 -11.39 -16.30 12.56
N ILE A 82 -10.37 -16.50 11.73
CA ILE A 82 -9.92 -15.52 10.74
C ILE A 82 -10.45 -15.94 9.37
N PHE A 83 -11.23 -15.09 8.72
CA PHE A 83 -11.85 -15.37 7.42
C PHE A 83 -11.23 -14.45 6.36
N GLY A 84 -10.55 -15.01 5.37
CA GLY A 84 -9.91 -14.24 4.30
C GLY A 84 -10.57 -14.42 2.94
N ASP A 85 -10.20 -13.59 1.96
CA ASP A 85 -10.47 -13.89 0.55
C ASP A 85 -9.45 -14.90 -0.03
N ARG A 86 -9.79 -15.46 -1.20
CA ARG A 86 -9.07 -16.55 -1.86
C ARG A 86 -7.89 -16.15 -2.72
N ASP A 87 -7.68 -14.86 -2.92
CA ASP A 87 -6.53 -14.36 -3.66
C ASP A 87 -5.30 -14.18 -2.76
N VAL A 88 -4.22 -13.69 -3.36
CA VAL A 88 -2.94 -13.54 -2.66
C VAL A 88 -3.02 -12.51 -1.52
N ASP A 89 -3.79 -11.43 -1.67
CA ASP A 89 -3.93 -10.43 -0.62
C ASP A 89 -4.69 -11.00 0.58
N GLY A 90 -5.80 -11.70 0.32
CA GLY A 90 -6.54 -12.42 1.36
C GLY A 90 -5.73 -13.49 2.10
N ILE A 91 -5.03 -14.38 1.39
CA ILE A 91 -4.25 -15.45 2.05
C ILE A 91 -3.02 -14.91 2.81
N THR A 92 -2.40 -13.83 2.34
CA THR A 92 -1.28 -13.19 3.07
C THR A 92 -1.81 -12.48 4.31
N SER A 93 -2.95 -11.80 4.23
CA SER A 93 -3.65 -11.19 5.37
C SER A 93 -3.98 -12.21 6.46
N VAL A 94 -4.53 -13.38 6.09
CA VAL A 94 -4.80 -14.47 7.03
C VAL A 94 -3.52 -14.95 7.70
N SER A 95 -2.44 -15.14 6.94
CA SER A 95 -1.16 -15.57 7.47
C SER A 95 -0.59 -14.57 8.48
N ILE A 96 -0.64 -13.26 8.17
CA ILE A 96 -0.15 -12.18 9.05
C ILE A 96 -0.91 -12.16 10.38
N LEU A 97 -2.24 -12.10 10.35
CA LEU A 97 -3.03 -12.04 11.59
C LEU A 97 -2.96 -13.34 12.38
N ASN A 98 -3.01 -14.50 11.72
CA ASN A 98 -2.91 -15.78 12.41
C ASN A 98 -1.57 -15.89 13.15
N ARG A 99 -0.45 -15.54 12.49
CA ARG A 99 0.88 -15.55 13.12
C ARG A 99 0.92 -14.60 14.31
N THR A 100 0.44 -13.37 14.14
CA THR A 100 0.40 -12.36 15.20
C THR A 100 -0.39 -12.81 16.42
N ILE A 101 -1.64 -13.23 16.23
CA ILE A 101 -2.53 -13.61 17.32
C ILE A 101 -2.01 -14.86 18.05
N LYS A 102 -1.42 -15.83 17.33
CA LYS A 102 -0.74 -16.99 17.94
C LYS A 102 0.51 -16.61 18.72
N THR A 103 1.35 -15.72 18.18
CA THR A 103 2.55 -15.23 18.87
C THR A 103 2.19 -14.49 20.17
N LEU A 104 1.04 -13.80 20.20
CA LEU A 104 0.52 -13.14 21.39
C LEU A 104 -0.13 -14.10 22.41
N GLY A 105 -0.14 -15.41 22.14
CA GLY A 105 -0.54 -16.43 23.11
C GLY A 105 -1.94 -17.02 22.91
N ALA A 106 -2.64 -16.70 21.82
CA ALA A 106 -3.92 -17.34 21.52
C ALA A 106 -3.76 -18.85 21.32
N LYS A 107 -4.56 -19.64 22.05
CA LYS A 107 -4.51 -21.11 21.98
C LYS A 107 -5.36 -21.69 20.85
N HIS A 108 -6.44 -21.01 20.47
CA HIS A 108 -7.44 -21.52 19.53
C HIS A 108 -7.73 -20.50 18.42
N VAL A 109 -6.87 -20.51 17.41
CA VAL A 109 -7.02 -19.68 16.21
C VAL A 109 -7.26 -20.58 15.02
N PHE A 110 -8.43 -20.44 14.42
CA PHE A 110 -8.85 -21.08 13.19
C PHE A 110 -8.78 -20.07 12.06
N TRP A 111 -8.67 -20.57 10.83
CA TRP A 111 -8.75 -19.75 9.64
C TRP A 111 -9.59 -20.44 8.58
N TYR A 112 -10.16 -19.67 7.68
CA TYR A 112 -10.92 -20.17 6.54
C TYR A 112 -10.72 -19.26 5.34
N ILE A 113 -10.57 -19.89 4.17
CA ILE A 113 -10.50 -19.25 2.86
C ILE A 113 -11.61 -19.89 2.01
N PRO A 114 -12.49 -19.10 1.37
CA PRO A 114 -13.54 -19.63 0.52
C PRO A 114 -12.96 -20.30 -0.74
N SER A 115 -13.65 -21.31 -1.23
CA SER A 115 -13.25 -22.12 -2.39
C SER A 115 -14.19 -21.89 -3.58
N THR A 116 -15.28 -22.64 -3.63
CA THR A 116 -16.30 -22.64 -4.69
C THR A 116 -17.51 -21.77 -4.36
N GLU A 117 -17.60 -21.29 -3.12
CA GLU A 117 -18.75 -20.56 -2.57
C GLU A 117 -18.91 -19.12 -3.11
N GLY A 118 -17.94 -18.65 -3.92
CA GLY A 118 -17.92 -17.31 -4.50
C GLY A 118 -17.25 -16.26 -3.59
N TYR A 119 -17.37 -14.99 -3.97
CA TYR A 119 -16.76 -13.86 -3.24
C TYR A 119 -17.63 -13.40 -2.06
N GLY A 120 -16.96 -12.98 -0.98
CA GLY A 120 -17.56 -12.43 0.24
C GLY A 120 -17.72 -13.44 1.38
N LEU A 121 -18.20 -12.95 2.52
CA LEU A 121 -18.39 -13.74 3.73
C LEU A 121 -19.46 -14.84 3.55
N ASN A 122 -19.11 -16.09 3.86
CA ASN A 122 -20.01 -17.23 3.75
C ASN A 122 -20.58 -17.64 5.11
N VAL A 123 -21.86 -17.31 5.37
CA VAL A 123 -22.54 -17.63 6.65
C VAL A 123 -22.54 -19.13 6.97
N PRO A 124 -22.88 -20.05 6.02
CA PRO A 124 -22.84 -21.49 6.31
C PRO A 124 -21.46 -22.01 6.77
N ALA A 125 -20.37 -21.46 6.22
CA ALA A 125 -19.03 -21.79 6.69
C ALA A 125 -18.82 -21.35 8.15
N VAL A 126 -19.23 -20.13 8.50
CA VAL A 126 -19.14 -19.63 9.89
C VAL A 126 -20.01 -20.45 10.84
N GLU A 127 -21.22 -20.84 10.43
CA GLU A 127 -22.09 -21.75 11.18
C GLU A 127 -21.43 -23.10 11.46
N ARG A 128 -20.74 -23.67 10.47
CA ARG A 128 -19.97 -24.91 10.64
C ARG A 128 -18.90 -24.74 11.73
N PHE A 129 -18.10 -23.67 11.67
CA PHE A 129 -17.09 -23.41 12.70
C PHE A 129 -17.71 -23.13 14.08
N LYS A 130 -18.88 -22.47 14.14
CA LYS A 130 -19.62 -22.28 15.39
C LYS A 130 -20.06 -23.60 15.98
N LYS A 131 -20.58 -24.53 15.16
CA LYS A 131 -21.03 -25.85 15.60
C LYS A 131 -19.88 -26.76 16.03
N GLU A 132 -18.82 -26.82 15.22
CA GLU A 132 -17.70 -27.75 15.43
C GLU A 132 -16.73 -27.27 16.51
N HIS A 133 -16.53 -25.96 16.60
CA HIS A 133 -15.52 -25.38 17.47
C HIS A 133 -16.11 -24.43 18.51
N ASN A 134 -17.34 -23.95 18.41
CA ASN A 134 -17.89 -22.91 19.29
C ASN A 134 -17.05 -21.62 19.29
N ILE A 135 -16.78 -21.10 18.09
CA ILE A 135 -16.12 -19.79 17.92
C ILE A 135 -16.94 -18.67 18.56
N THR A 136 -16.26 -17.64 19.08
CA THR A 136 -16.86 -16.47 19.74
C THR A 136 -16.42 -15.15 19.13
N LEU A 137 -15.35 -15.16 18.33
CA LEU A 137 -14.85 -14.01 17.59
C LEU A 137 -14.55 -14.40 16.14
N LEU A 138 -15.09 -13.63 15.20
CA LEU A 138 -14.77 -13.66 13.78
C LEU A 138 -13.99 -12.39 13.42
N ILE A 139 -12.88 -12.55 12.71
CA ILE A 139 -12.11 -11.45 12.13
C ILE A 139 -12.06 -11.67 10.63
N THR A 140 -12.68 -10.80 9.84
CA THR A 140 -12.51 -10.84 8.38
C THR A 140 -11.26 -10.08 7.97
N VAL A 141 -10.56 -10.58 6.97
CA VAL A 141 -9.41 -9.93 6.35
C VAL A 141 -9.62 -9.86 4.85
N ASP A 142 -9.33 -8.69 4.26
CA ASP A 142 -9.49 -8.45 2.82
C ASP A 142 -10.91 -8.74 2.28
N CYS A 143 -11.90 -8.67 3.18
CA CYS A 143 -13.30 -8.83 2.84
C CYS A 143 -14.19 -8.37 4.01
N GLY A 144 -15.49 -8.28 3.73
CA GLY A 144 -16.53 -8.06 4.74
C GLY A 144 -17.14 -6.67 4.74
N ILE A 145 -16.53 -5.64 4.14
CA ILE A 145 -17.08 -4.27 4.17
C ILE A 145 -18.45 -4.14 3.50
N SER A 146 -18.75 -5.04 2.55
CA SER A 146 -20.04 -5.08 1.84
C SER A 146 -21.01 -6.15 2.38
N ASN A 147 -20.62 -6.93 3.40
CA ASN A 147 -21.38 -8.09 3.90
C ASN A 147 -22.28 -7.76 5.11
N ARG A 148 -23.07 -6.68 5.00
CA ARG A 148 -23.90 -6.19 6.11
C ARG A 148 -24.88 -7.23 6.65
N GLU A 149 -25.63 -7.88 5.76
CA GLU A 149 -26.67 -8.84 6.16
C GLU A 149 -26.06 -10.11 6.74
N GLU A 150 -24.97 -10.61 6.13
CA GLU A 150 -24.26 -11.78 6.62
C GLU A 150 -23.67 -11.54 8.01
N ILE A 151 -23.06 -10.36 8.23
CA ILE A 151 -22.50 -9.98 9.53
C ILE A 151 -23.61 -9.85 10.59
N LYS A 152 -24.78 -9.32 10.23
CA LYS A 152 -25.93 -9.25 11.14
C LYS A 152 -26.35 -10.64 11.61
N ILE A 153 -26.50 -11.60 10.68
CA ILE A 153 -26.86 -12.99 11.00
C ILE A 153 -25.81 -13.61 11.94
N ILE A 154 -24.52 -13.43 11.65
CA ILE A 154 -23.41 -13.96 12.47
C ILE A 154 -23.42 -13.38 13.89
N ARG A 155 -23.74 -12.09 14.04
CA ARG A 155 -23.87 -11.45 15.35
C ARG A 155 -25.06 -11.99 16.15
N GLU A 156 -26.18 -12.24 15.49
CA GLU A 156 -27.37 -12.86 16.11
C GLU A 156 -27.07 -14.28 16.64
N MET A 157 -26.05 -14.95 16.11
CA MET A 157 -25.53 -16.23 16.62
C MET A 157 -24.61 -16.10 17.85
N GLY A 158 -24.42 -14.88 18.37
CA GLY A 158 -23.56 -14.61 19.52
C GLY A 158 -22.06 -14.67 19.20
N ILE A 159 -21.68 -14.31 17.96
CA ILE A 159 -20.29 -14.20 17.51
C ILE A 159 -19.98 -12.71 17.33
N ASP A 160 -18.96 -12.22 18.03
CA ASP A 160 -18.47 -10.86 17.79
C ASP A 160 -17.73 -10.82 16.45
N VAL A 161 -17.87 -9.72 15.70
CA VAL A 161 -17.29 -9.59 14.36
C VAL A 161 -16.42 -8.35 14.29
N ILE A 162 -15.18 -8.52 13.80
CA ILE A 162 -14.27 -7.45 13.41
C ILE A 162 -14.09 -7.55 11.89
N VAL A 163 -14.26 -6.44 11.19
CA VAL A 163 -14.02 -6.35 9.75
C VAL A 163 -12.70 -5.62 9.51
N THR A 164 -11.78 -6.24 8.77
CA THR A 164 -10.57 -5.57 8.27
C THR A 164 -10.55 -5.69 6.75
N ASP A 165 -10.62 -4.55 6.08
CA ASP A 165 -10.88 -4.49 4.64
C ASP A 165 -10.30 -3.18 4.05
N HIS A 166 -10.21 -3.10 2.74
CA HIS A 166 -9.66 -1.97 2.00
C HIS A 166 -10.46 -1.61 0.73
N HIS A 167 -11.44 -2.45 0.37
CA HIS A 167 -12.38 -2.17 -0.72
C HIS A 167 -13.18 -0.87 -0.48
N GLU A 168 -13.75 -0.30 -1.54
CA GLU A 168 -14.59 0.90 -1.40
C GLU A 168 -15.79 0.64 -0.47
N PRO A 169 -15.94 1.41 0.63
CA PRO A 169 -17.05 1.22 1.54
C PRO A 169 -18.39 1.58 0.88
N PRO A 170 -19.45 0.76 1.03
CA PRO A 170 -20.80 1.16 0.64
C PRO A 170 -21.33 2.29 1.52
N GLU A 171 -22.44 2.93 1.12
CA GLU A 171 -23.09 4.00 1.90
C GLU A 171 -23.44 3.55 3.33
N LYS A 172 -23.87 2.29 3.47
CA LYS A 172 -24.16 1.65 4.76
C LYS A 172 -23.17 0.53 5.03
N ILE A 173 -22.28 0.76 5.98
CA ILE A 173 -21.30 -0.23 6.42
C ILE A 173 -21.91 -1.24 7.43
N PRO A 174 -21.27 -2.39 7.66
CA PRO A 174 -21.73 -3.37 8.64
C PRO A 174 -21.69 -2.80 10.07
N GLU A 175 -22.73 -3.08 10.85
CA GLU A 175 -22.74 -2.81 12.29
C GLU A 175 -22.11 -3.99 13.02
N CYS A 176 -20.89 -3.82 13.52
CA CYS A 176 -20.16 -4.85 14.25
C CYS A 176 -19.19 -4.23 15.27
N THR A 177 -18.33 -5.04 15.89
CA THR A 177 -17.47 -4.60 16.99
C THR A 177 -16.43 -3.57 16.56
N ALA A 178 -15.88 -3.72 15.36
CA ALA A 178 -14.96 -2.76 14.76
C ALA A 178 -14.93 -2.94 13.24
N VAL A 179 -14.84 -1.84 12.49
CA VAL A 179 -14.63 -1.85 11.03
C VAL A 179 -13.36 -1.05 10.71
N LEU A 180 -12.30 -1.75 10.33
CA LEU A 180 -11.03 -1.15 9.94
C LEU A 180 -10.94 -1.11 8.43
N ASN A 181 -11.11 0.09 7.87
CA ASN A 181 -10.88 0.35 6.45
C ASN A 181 -10.40 1.81 6.28
N PRO A 182 -9.24 2.04 5.63
CA PRO A 182 -8.64 3.37 5.51
C PRO A 182 -9.51 4.35 4.69
N LYS A 183 -10.45 3.83 3.90
CA LYS A 183 -11.31 4.61 3.00
C LYS A 183 -12.60 5.10 3.63
N LEU A 184 -12.91 4.69 4.87
CA LEU A 184 -14.12 5.09 5.59
C LEU A 184 -14.28 6.62 5.65
N ALA A 185 -15.53 7.07 5.53
CA ALA A 185 -15.88 8.47 5.72
C ALA A 185 -15.50 8.91 7.16
N GLY A 186 -14.80 10.05 7.26
CA GLY A 186 -14.31 10.59 8.53
C GLY A 186 -13.07 9.88 9.10
N SER A 187 -12.45 8.94 8.38
CA SER A 187 -11.16 8.36 8.76
C SER A 187 -10.08 9.45 8.85
N GLN A 188 -9.31 9.45 9.94
CA GLN A 188 -8.14 10.32 10.12
C GLN A 188 -6.85 9.69 9.57
N TYR A 189 -6.95 8.46 9.06
CA TYR A 189 -5.80 7.73 8.54
C TYR A 189 -5.30 8.40 7.24
N PRO A 190 -4.00 8.77 7.14
CA PRO A 190 -3.53 9.66 6.09
C PRO A 190 -3.34 8.99 4.72
N PHE A 191 -3.36 7.66 4.64
CA PHE A 191 -3.13 6.92 3.39
C PHE A 191 -4.27 5.95 3.09
N ARG A 192 -4.97 6.18 1.98
CA ARG A 192 -6.23 5.49 1.66
C ARG A 192 -6.05 4.15 0.96
N ASP A 193 -4.92 3.95 0.28
CA ASP A 193 -4.75 2.89 -0.72
C ASP A 193 -3.94 1.70 -0.19
N LEU A 194 -4.10 1.35 1.09
CA LEU A 194 -3.54 0.12 1.63
C LEU A 194 -4.21 -1.11 0.99
N ALA A 195 -3.45 -2.19 0.81
CA ALA A 195 -3.98 -3.53 0.55
C ALA A 195 -4.61 -4.13 1.82
N GLY A 196 -5.42 -5.17 1.69
CA GLY A 196 -5.97 -5.97 2.80
C GLY A 196 -4.86 -6.47 3.74
N CYS A 197 -3.75 -6.98 3.19
CA CYS A 197 -2.62 -7.48 3.96
C CYS A 197 -1.89 -6.38 4.74
N ALA A 198 -1.92 -5.14 4.22
CA ALA A 198 -1.33 -3.99 4.88
C ALA A 198 -2.25 -3.46 6.00
N VAL A 199 -3.58 -3.55 5.84
CA VAL A 199 -4.53 -3.31 6.94
C VAL A 199 -4.34 -4.37 8.04
N ALA A 200 -4.24 -5.66 7.68
CA ALA A 200 -3.92 -6.74 8.61
C ALA A 200 -2.59 -6.51 9.35
N PHE A 201 -1.57 -6.02 8.64
CA PHE A 201 -0.30 -5.60 9.23
C PHE A 201 -0.45 -4.43 10.20
N LYS A 202 -1.30 -3.44 9.92
CA LYS A 202 -1.59 -2.33 10.85
C LYS A 202 -2.31 -2.80 12.11
N VAL A 203 -3.19 -3.79 12.00
CA VAL A 203 -3.78 -4.47 13.18
C VAL A 203 -2.71 -5.19 13.98
N ALA A 204 -1.80 -5.90 13.31
CA ALA A 204 -0.68 -6.55 14.00
C ALA A 204 0.21 -5.53 14.72
N HIS A 205 0.50 -4.39 14.08
CA HIS A 205 1.22 -3.27 14.68
C HIS A 205 0.51 -2.72 15.91
N ALA A 206 -0.78 -2.42 15.85
CA ALA A 206 -1.54 -1.92 16.99
C ALA A 206 -1.65 -2.95 18.13
N LEU A 207 -1.81 -4.23 17.81
CA LEU A 207 -1.81 -5.31 18.80
C LEU A 207 -0.49 -5.40 19.54
N LEU A 208 0.65 -5.33 18.85
CA LEU A 208 1.97 -5.34 19.49
C LEU A 208 2.18 -4.08 20.33
N PHE A 209 1.82 -2.92 19.79
CA PHE A 209 1.85 -1.65 20.52
C PHE A 209 1.05 -1.74 21.83
N SER A 210 -0.07 -2.46 21.83
CA SER A 210 -0.93 -2.57 23.02
C SER A 210 -0.25 -3.22 24.25
N TYR A 211 0.86 -3.95 24.06
CA TYR A 211 1.63 -4.52 25.17
C TYR A 211 2.66 -3.54 25.73
N ASN A 212 2.75 -2.32 25.20
CA ASN A 212 3.50 -1.24 25.81
C ASN A 212 2.90 -0.87 27.18
N PRO A 213 3.71 -0.59 28.22
CA PRO A 213 3.22 -0.22 29.55
C PRO A 213 2.30 1.01 29.60
N TYR A 214 2.40 1.90 28.62
CA TYR A 214 1.61 3.13 28.51
C TYR A 214 0.40 2.99 27.58
N TYR A 215 0.09 1.78 27.11
CA TYR A 215 -1.08 1.55 26.27
C TYR A 215 -2.36 1.97 26.99
N ASN A 216 -3.21 2.71 26.28
CA ASN A 216 -4.46 3.27 26.77
C ASN A 216 -4.32 4.30 27.91
N GLU A 217 -3.09 4.70 28.29
CA GLU A 217 -2.83 5.77 29.25
C GLU A 217 -2.97 7.14 28.56
N GLU A 218 -3.69 8.05 29.21
CA GLU A 218 -3.75 9.46 28.83
C GLU A 218 -2.59 10.23 29.46
N LEU A 219 -1.67 10.71 28.63
CA LEU A 219 -0.49 11.47 29.04
C LEU A 219 -0.60 12.90 28.55
N VAL A 220 -0.09 13.87 29.30
CA VAL A 220 -0.10 15.27 28.87
C VAL A 220 1.30 15.78 28.71
N ALA A 221 1.71 16.03 27.47
CA ALA A 221 2.95 16.75 27.21
C ALA A 221 2.77 18.23 27.52
N VAL A 222 3.72 18.83 28.23
CA VAL A 222 3.68 20.24 28.62
C VAL A 222 5.03 20.88 28.32
N ASP A 223 4.98 22.10 27.81
CA ASP A 223 6.13 22.94 27.56
C ASP A 223 5.76 24.41 27.85
N ILE A 224 6.72 25.21 28.28
CA ILE A 224 6.52 26.63 28.59
C ILE A 224 7.58 27.52 27.95
N GLU A 225 7.17 28.69 27.49
CA GLU A 225 8.09 29.78 27.16
C GLU A 225 8.15 30.78 28.30
N THR A 226 9.35 31.31 28.55
CA THR A 226 9.62 32.13 29.73
C THR A 226 10.45 33.36 29.37
N THR A 227 10.36 34.42 30.18
CA THR A 227 11.13 35.66 29.98
C THR A 227 12.60 35.56 30.47
N GLY A 228 13.06 34.36 30.84
CA GLY A 228 14.41 34.08 31.32
C GLY A 228 14.49 32.79 32.12
N LEU A 229 15.64 32.48 32.71
CA LEU A 229 15.96 31.12 33.16
C LEU A 229 15.61 30.79 34.63
N HIS A 230 15.10 31.73 35.41
CA HIS A 230 14.91 31.52 36.86
C HIS A 230 13.47 31.80 37.32
N PRO A 231 12.78 30.81 37.93
CA PRO A 231 11.34 30.89 38.20
C PRO A 231 10.91 31.98 39.19
N ARG A 232 11.84 32.50 40.01
CA ARG A 232 11.55 33.62 40.94
C ARG A 232 11.68 35.00 40.30
N TYR A 233 12.42 35.12 39.20
CA TYR A 233 12.81 36.42 38.63
C TYR A 233 12.25 36.64 37.23
N SER A 234 11.98 35.54 36.53
CA SER A 234 11.40 35.45 35.19
C SER A 234 9.94 35.01 35.27
N GLU A 235 9.19 35.31 34.22
CA GLU A 235 7.75 35.05 34.11
C GLU A 235 7.49 34.04 32.99
N ILE A 236 6.41 33.26 33.11
CA ILE A 236 5.90 32.43 32.01
C ILE A 236 5.18 33.37 31.03
N CYS A 237 5.50 33.30 29.74
CA CYS A 237 4.88 34.10 28.68
C CYS A 237 4.01 33.26 27.72
N GLU A 238 4.22 31.95 27.64
CA GLU A 238 3.36 31.01 26.92
C GLU A 238 3.31 29.65 27.62
N ILE A 239 2.17 28.99 27.53
CA ILE A 239 1.98 27.60 27.97
C ILE A 239 1.41 26.82 26.80
N GLY A 240 2.02 25.67 26.50
CA GLY A 240 1.55 24.69 25.55
C GLY A 240 1.37 23.33 26.23
N ALA A 241 0.28 22.66 25.92
CA ALA A 241 0.05 21.29 26.36
C ALA A 241 -0.66 20.46 25.30
N ALA A 242 -0.26 19.19 25.18
CA ALA A 242 -0.84 18.24 24.24
C ALA A 242 -1.21 16.95 24.97
N LEU A 243 -2.50 16.63 25.00
CA LEU A 243 -3.00 15.35 25.47
C LEU A 243 -2.69 14.30 24.40
N THR A 244 -2.04 13.22 24.81
CA THR A 244 -1.67 12.12 23.93
C THR A 244 -2.11 10.78 24.50
N LYS A 245 -2.55 9.90 23.61
CA LYS A 245 -3.01 8.55 23.90
C LYS A 245 -2.66 7.66 22.70
N ASN A 246 -2.11 6.47 22.96
CA ASN A 246 -1.78 5.47 21.92
C ASN A 246 -0.98 6.05 20.73
N GLY A 247 -0.01 6.91 20.99
CA GLY A 247 0.81 7.53 19.93
C GLY A 247 0.18 8.72 19.20
N GLY A 248 -1.10 9.04 19.47
CA GLY A 248 -1.84 10.12 18.82
C GLY A 248 -2.03 11.33 19.74
N ILE A 249 -2.19 12.52 19.16
CA ILE A 249 -2.62 13.72 19.89
C ILE A 249 -4.15 13.78 19.86
N THR A 250 -4.79 13.83 21.03
CA THR A 250 -6.26 13.77 21.17
C THR A 250 -6.88 15.11 21.56
N ALA A 251 -6.12 15.98 22.23
CA ALA A 251 -6.52 17.36 22.53
C ALA A 251 -5.28 18.23 22.71
N THR A 252 -5.44 19.55 22.53
CA THR A 252 -4.38 20.54 22.75
C THR A 252 -4.89 21.70 23.59
N PHE A 253 -3.96 22.35 24.28
CA PHE A 253 -4.17 23.57 25.03
C PHE A 253 -2.99 24.51 24.75
N GLN A 254 -3.30 25.78 24.45
CA GLN A 254 -2.29 26.80 24.24
C GLN A 254 -2.81 28.13 24.76
N THR A 255 -1.97 28.87 25.47
CA THR A 255 -2.28 30.24 25.86
C THR A 255 -1.01 31.05 26.01
N LEU A 256 -1.03 32.27 25.47
CA LEU A 256 -0.11 33.31 25.92
C LEU A 256 -0.47 33.73 27.34
N VAL A 257 0.48 34.32 28.03
CA VAL A 257 0.32 34.82 29.39
C VAL A 257 0.79 36.28 29.46
N LYS A 258 0.01 37.11 30.15
CA LYS A 258 0.37 38.50 30.38
C LYS A 258 1.58 38.62 31.30
N THR A 259 2.68 39.16 30.78
CA THR A 259 3.90 39.47 31.51
C THR A 259 3.80 40.83 32.21
N LYS A 260 4.46 40.98 33.36
CA LYS A 260 4.55 42.26 34.08
C LYS A 260 5.77 43.06 33.66
N LYS A 261 6.84 42.37 33.24
CA LYS A 261 8.07 42.96 32.72
C LYS A 261 8.18 42.78 31.21
N PRO A 262 8.88 43.70 30.52
CA PRO A 262 9.21 43.52 29.11
C PRO A 262 10.00 42.22 28.88
N ILE A 263 9.67 41.52 27.80
CA ILE A 263 10.39 40.32 27.36
C ILE A 263 11.76 40.75 26.81
N PRO A 264 12.89 40.23 27.32
CA PRO A 264 14.21 40.53 26.79
C PRO A 264 14.31 40.19 25.29
N SER A 265 14.97 41.05 24.50
CA SER A 265 15.02 40.92 23.04
C SER A 265 15.76 39.67 22.57
N ASP A 266 16.77 39.22 23.32
CA ASP A 266 17.50 37.98 23.09
C ASP A 266 16.63 36.73 23.31
N VAL A 267 15.73 36.78 24.29
CA VAL A 267 14.75 35.72 24.56
C VAL A 267 13.63 35.72 23.52
N SER A 268 13.10 36.91 23.19
CA SER A 268 12.12 37.10 22.11
C SER A 268 12.63 36.61 20.74
N ALA A 269 13.93 36.74 20.46
CA ALA A 269 14.54 36.24 19.23
C ALA A 269 14.57 34.70 19.12
N ILE A 270 14.39 33.97 20.23
CA ILE A 270 14.36 32.49 20.24
C ILE A 270 12.95 31.99 19.92
N HIS A 271 11.95 32.38 20.72
CA HIS A 271 10.58 31.85 20.62
C HIS A 271 9.61 32.76 19.83
N GLY A 272 10.05 33.96 19.43
CA GLY A 272 9.27 34.89 18.61
C GLY A 272 8.10 35.59 19.31
N ILE A 273 8.04 35.55 20.66
CA ILE A 273 6.94 36.16 21.43
C ILE A 273 7.35 37.58 21.80
N THR A 274 6.51 38.55 21.48
CA THR A 274 6.73 39.98 21.76
C THR A 274 5.84 40.47 22.90
N ASP A 275 6.19 41.61 23.49
CA ASP A 275 5.37 42.25 24.53
C ASP A 275 3.94 42.55 24.06
N ASP A 276 3.78 42.95 22.78
CA ASP A 276 2.47 43.24 22.18
C ASP A 276 1.57 41.99 22.11
N MET A 277 2.16 40.80 21.92
CA MET A 277 1.41 39.55 21.96
C MET A 277 0.91 39.25 23.39
N CYS A 278 1.69 39.57 24.41
CA CYS A 278 1.37 39.28 25.81
C CYS A 278 0.49 40.35 26.48
N VAL A 279 0.44 41.58 26.00
CA VAL A 279 -0.29 42.68 26.69
C VAL A 279 -1.80 42.41 26.84
N SER A 280 -2.38 41.72 25.85
CA SER A 280 -3.79 41.36 25.78
C SER A 280 -4.09 39.92 26.24
N ALA A 281 -3.04 39.16 26.59
CA ALA A 281 -3.16 37.78 27.05
C ALA A 281 -3.81 37.70 28.45
N PRO A 282 -4.36 36.53 28.84
CA PRO A 282 -4.92 36.34 30.17
C PRO A 282 -3.84 36.46 31.27
N PRO A 283 -4.23 36.87 32.49
CA PRO A 283 -3.34 36.80 33.65
C PRO A 283 -2.88 35.36 33.92
N LEU A 284 -1.66 35.20 34.43
CA LEU A 284 -1.07 33.89 34.74
C LEU A 284 -2.02 33.00 35.57
N LYS A 285 -2.70 33.55 36.57
CA LYS A 285 -3.66 32.80 37.39
C LYS A 285 -4.77 32.14 36.56
N GLU A 286 -5.35 32.86 35.59
CA GLU A 286 -6.41 32.31 34.73
C GLU A 286 -5.86 31.23 33.79
N ALA A 287 -4.67 31.46 33.23
CA ALA A 287 -3.98 30.47 32.40
C ALA A 287 -3.70 29.17 33.17
N LEU A 288 -3.25 29.27 34.42
CA LEU A 288 -2.97 28.11 35.27
C LEU A 288 -4.24 27.35 35.69
N VAL A 289 -5.37 28.03 35.91
CA VAL A 289 -6.65 27.34 36.17
C VAL A 289 -7.03 26.47 34.97
N LYS A 290 -6.99 27.04 33.76
CA LYS A 290 -7.29 26.28 32.53
C LYS A 290 -6.30 25.15 32.29
N LEU A 291 -5.00 25.38 32.55
CA LEU A 291 -3.99 24.33 32.47
C LEU A 291 -4.27 23.21 33.49
N ALA A 292 -4.59 23.55 34.74
CA ALA A 292 -4.90 22.57 35.79
C ALA A 292 -6.10 21.70 35.41
N ASP A 293 -7.15 22.30 34.85
CA ASP A 293 -8.32 21.58 34.33
C ASP A 293 -7.94 20.65 33.16
N PHE A 294 -7.06 21.11 32.26
CA PHE A 294 -6.59 20.33 31.12
C PHE A 294 -5.73 19.13 31.54
N ILE A 295 -4.73 19.34 32.42
CA ILE A 295 -3.83 18.27 32.86
C ILE A 295 -4.52 17.28 33.81
N GLY A 296 -5.40 17.76 34.70
CA GLY A 296 -6.04 16.95 35.73
C GLY A 296 -5.01 16.20 36.59
N SER A 297 -5.29 14.93 36.90
CA SER A 297 -4.36 14.03 37.60
C SER A 297 -3.46 13.22 36.67
N ARG A 298 -3.44 13.53 35.37
CA ARG A 298 -2.71 12.75 34.36
C ARG A 298 -1.21 12.91 34.54
N ARG A 299 -0.46 11.89 34.14
CA ARG A 299 1.00 11.94 34.14
C ARG A 299 1.49 12.91 33.05
N LEU A 300 2.53 13.68 33.37
CA LEU A 300 3.10 14.69 32.49
C LEU A 300 4.26 14.11 31.67
N LEU A 301 4.40 14.58 30.43
CA LEU A 301 5.57 14.37 29.57
C LEU A 301 6.26 15.71 29.37
N ILE A 302 7.51 15.84 29.82
CA ILE A 302 8.25 17.10 29.66
C ILE A 302 9.65 16.77 29.18
N HIS A 303 10.14 17.48 28.19
CA HIS A 303 11.52 17.35 27.75
C HIS A 303 12.40 18.24 28.62
N ASN A 304 13.36 17.69 29.37
CA ASN A 304 14.12 18.43 30.38
C ASN A 304 13.24 18.93 31.54
N ALA A 305 12.41 18.03 32.07
CA ALA A 305 11.43 18.28 33.14
C ALA A 305 11.88 19.18 34.32
N PRO A 306 13.15 19.13 34.81
CA PRO A 306 13.57 20.01 35.91
C PRO A 306 13.36 21.50 35.65
N PHE A 307 13.45 21.95 34.38
CA PHE A 307 13.25 23.36 34.02
C PHE A 307 11.78 23.77 34.16
N ASP A 308 10.89 23.20 33.35
CA ASP A 308 9.47 23.57 33.28
C ASP A 308 8.76 23.33 34.61
N LEU A 309 9.02 22.20 35.28
CA LEU A 309 8.42 21.90 36.58
C LEU A 309 8.83 22.92 37.65
N SER A 310 10.02 23.51 37.57
CA SER A 310 10.43 24.53 38.54
C SER A 310 9.59 25.82 38.42
N PHE A 311 9.28 26.23 37.20
CA PHE A 311 8.41 27.36 36.90
C PHE A 311 6.96 27.05 37.22
N LEU A 312 6.43 25.92 36.73
CA LEU A 312 5.04 25.53 36.97
C LEU A 312 4.77 25.34 38.46
N ARG A 313 5.62 24.62 39.22
CA ARG A 313 5.44 24.46 40.67
C ARG A 313 5.52 25.78 41.42
N HIS A 314 6.40 26.69 40.99
CA HIS A 314 6.46 28.03 41.57
C HIS A 314 5.17 28.81 41.30
N ALA A 315 4.70 28.81 40.06
CA ALA A 315 3.53 29.53 39.61
C ALA A 315 2.23 28.99 40.26
N PHE A 316 2.04 27.66 40.32
CA PHE A 316 0.93 27.03 41.03
C PHE A 316 0.90 27.41 42.51
N LYS A 317 2.06 27.37 43.17
CA LYS A 317 2.15 27.76 44.59
C LYS A 317 1.85 29.24 44.80
N ALA A 318 2.36 30.12 43.94
CA ALA A 318 2.21 31.57 44.07
C ALA A 318 0.79 32.06 43.74
N GLU A 319 0.20 31.58 42.63
CA GLU A 319 -1.06 32.10 42.08
C GLU A 319 -2.29 31.31 42.51
N LEU A 320 -2.16 29.98 42.64
CA LEU A 320 -3.27 29.07 42.97
C LEU A 320 -3.24 28.56 44.42
N ARG A 321 -2.12 28.76 45.14
CA ARG A 321 -1.87 28.18 46.47
C ARG A 321 -2.01 26.65 46.51
N SER A 322 -1.70 25.99 45.40
CA SER A 322 -1.71 24.53 45.24
C SER A 322 -0.33 24.01 44.83
N SER A 323 -0.12 22.70 44.98
CA SER A 323 1.05 21.98 44.47
C SER A 323 0.73 21.31 43.13
N LEU A 324 1.75 21.19 42.28
CA LEU A 324 1.71 20.39 41.06
C LEU A 324 2.43 19.06 41.34
N ASP A 325 1.63 18.06 41.72
CA ASP A 325 2.10 16.75 42.23
C ASP A 325 1.98 15.62 41.20
N ASN A 326 1.62 15.93 39.95
CA ASN A 326 1.55 14.95 38.88
C ASN A 326 2.91 14.24 38.70
N ASP A 327 2.86 12.93 38.50
CA ASP A 327 4.00 12.17 38.01
C ASP A 327 4.51 12.78 36.69
N CYS A 328 5.83 12.77 36.47
CA CYS A 328 6.42 13.30 35.25
C CYS A 328 7.44 12.34 34.67
N ILE A 329 7.34 12.13 33.35
CA ILE A 329 8.35 11.43 32.55
C ILE A 329 9.20 12.47 31.84
N ASP A 330 10.52 12.34 31.99
CA ASP A 330 11.49 13.20 31.32
C ASP A 330 12.04 12.53 30.06
N THR A 331 11.62 13.01 28.89
CA THR A 331 12.04 12.44 27.59
C THR A 331 13.51 12.70 27.29
N LEU A 332 14.12 13.75 27.86
CA LEU A 332 15.57 13.99 27.75
C LEU A 332 16.34 12.88 28.46
N ARG A 333 15.94 12.56 29.70
CA ARG A 333 16.56 11.46 30.46
C ARG A 333 16.35 10.11 29.76
N MET A 334 15.14 9.85 29.25
CA MET A 334 14.86 8.62 28.50
C MET A 334 15.77 8.48 27.29
N SER A 335 15.87 9.51 26.45
CA SER A 335 16.70 9.45 25.24
C SER A 335 18.17 9.15 25.56
N ARG A 336 18.71 9.73 26.64
CA ARG A 336 20.10 9.50 27.12
C ARG A 336 20.35 8.09 27.64
N LEU A 337 19.35 7.46 28.25
CA LEU A 337 19.50 6.13 28.84
C LEU A 337 19.44 5.00 27.80
N HIS A 338 18.71 5.21 26.71
CA HIS A 338 18.32 4.12 25.82
C HIS A 338 18.96 4.18 24.42
N PHE A 339 19.51 5.33 23.99
CA PHE A 339 19.94 5.49 22.59
C PHE A 339 21.19 6.36 22.42
N PRO A 340 22.11 6.00 21.51
CA PRO A 340 23.34 6.77 21.25
C PRO A 340 23.10 7.91 20.24
N PHE A 341 22.22 8.85 20.54
CA PHE A 341 22.01 10.03 19.69
C PHE A 341 23.22 10.99 19.79
N LYS A 342 23.51 11.72 18.70
CA LYS A 342 24.58 12.75 18.70
C LYS A 342 24.23 13.93 19.60
N SER A 343 22.95 14.28 19.65
CA SER A 343 22.36 15.32 20.48
C SER A 343 21.03 14.82 21.01
N HIS A 344 20.71 15.21 22.25
CA HIS A 344 19.46 14.85 22.91
C HIS A 344 18.53 16.05 23.06
N ALA A 345 18.86 17.20 22.46
CA ALA A 345 17.93 18.33 22.39
C ALA A 345 16.70 17.95 21.58
N LEU A 346 15.52 18.45 21.98
CA LEU A 346 14.25 18.11 21.34
C LEU A 346 14.28 18.32 19.82
N THR A 347 14.80 19.45 19.36
CA THR A 347 14.94 19.76 17.92
C THR A 347 15.82 18.77 17.18
N SER A 348 16.90 18.31 17.81
CA SER A 348 17.78 17.27 17.24
C SER A 348 17.05 15.92 17.16
N LEU A 349 16.35 15.53 18.23
CA LEU A 349 15.60 14.27 18.26
C LEU A 349 14.47 14.26 17.24
N VAL A 350 13.73 15.36 17.09
CA VAL A 350 12.68 15.51 16.08
C VAL A 350 13.24 15.32 14.68
N SER A 351 14.38 15.96 14.37
CA SER A 351 15.06 15.83 13.09
C SER A 351 15.55 14.39 12.86
N ASP A 352 16.26 13.81 13.83
CA ASP A 352 16.84 12.46 13.75
C ASP A 352 15.74 11.39 13.59
N MET A 353 14.58 11.57 14.25
CA MET A 353 13.44 10.66 14.19
C MET A 353 12.46 10.96 13.04
N LYS A 354 12.78 11.96 12.19
CA LYS A 354 11.96 12.39 11.04
C LYS A 354 10.52 12.77 11.44
N ILE A 355 10.36 13.35 12.63
CA ILE A 355 9.08 13.80 13.15
C ILE A 355 8.70 15.13 12.48
N SER A 356 7.44 15.26 12.04
CA SER A 356 6.98 16.48 11.36
C SER A 356 6.27 17.40 12.35
N VAL A 357 6.82 18.60 12.56
CA VAL A 357 6.27 19.65 13.43
C VAL A 357 6.09 20.94 12.61
N SER A 358 5.04 21.70 12.91
CA SER A 358 4.61 22.85 12.08
C SER A 358 5.34 24.16 12.38
N GLU A 359 5.87 24.37 13.59
CA GLU A 359 6.69 25.53 14.00
C GLU A 359 7.62 25.09 15.13
N HIS A 360 8.89 25.51 15.14
CA HIS A 360 9.83 25.23 16.25
C HIS A 360 9.88 26.44 17.20
N HIS A 361 10.06 26.21 18.51
CA HIS A 361 10.19 27.25 19.55
C HIS A 361 8.89 27.99 19.87
N ARG A 362 7.79 27.23 19.93
CA ARG A 362 6.49 27.65 20.43
C ARG A 362 6.00 26.56 21.37
N ALA A 363 5.48 26.95 22.53
CA ALA A 363 5.21 26.00 23.60
C ALA A 363 4.31 24.82 23.16
N LEU A 364 3.24 25.06 22.40
CA LEU A 364 2.37 23.96 21.95
C LEU A 364 3.09 23.02 20.97
N ALA A 365 3.89 23.56 20.05
CA ALA A 365 4.57 22.76 19.06
C ALA A 365 5.65 21.89 19.68
N ASP A 366 6.38 22.41 20.67
CA ASP A 366 7.37 21.66 21.43
C ASP A 366 6.72 20.63 22.37
N ALA A 367 5.57 20.93 22.97
CA ALA A 367 4.77 19.93 23.70
C ALA A 367 4.32 18.78 22.78
N MET A 368 3.81 19.07 21.58
CA MET A 368 3.44 18.05 20.60
C MET A 368 4.65 17.22 20.13
N ALA A 369 5.78 17.88 19.88
CA ALA A 369 7.03 17.21 19.54
C ALA A 369 7.52 16.30 20.67
N CYS A 370 7.44 16.75 21.93
CA CYS A 370 7.79 15.96 23.11
C CYS A 370 6.94 14.68 23.20
N ALA A 371 5.62 14.80 23.01
CA ALA A 371 4.71 13.65 22.95
C ALA A 371 5.12 12.66 21.84
N GLN A 372 5.39 13.14 20.64
CA GLN A 372 5.78 12.29 19.51
C GLN A 372 7.15 11.63 19.74
N VAL A 373 8.13 12.37 20.28
CA VAL A 373 9.44 11.81 20.67
C VAL A 373 9.29 10.74 21.72
N PHE A 374 8.44 10.94 22.73
CA PHE A 374 8.17 9.92 23.75
C PHE A 374 7.69 8.62 23.11
N TRP A 375 6.69 8.67 22.22
CA TRP A 375 6.16 7.48 21.57
C TRP A 375 7.17 6.82 20.63
N ARG A 376 7.98 7.59 19.90
CA ARG A 376 9.09 7.02 19.09
C ARG A 376 10.14 6.33 19.95
N LEU A 377 10.52 6.91 21.09
CA LEU A 377 11.41 6.25 22.05
C LEU A 377 10.79 4.95 22.58
N GLN A 378 9.48 4.92 22.82
CA GLN A 378 8.77 3.70 23.23
C GLN A 378 8.80 2.62 22.14
N GLU A 379 8.48 2.96 20.90
CA GLU A 379 8.53 2.03 19.76
C GLU A 379 9.93 1.47 19.52
N MET A 380 10.95 2.33 19.63
CA MET A 380 12.36 1.94 19.45
C MET A 380 12.90 1.09 20.60
N SER A 381 12.26 1.10 21.77
CA SER A 381 12.77 0.43 22.97
C SER A 381 12.66 -1.10 22.93
N ASP A 382 11.73 -1.66 22.14
CA ASP A 382 11.57 -3.11 21.98
C ASP A 382 11.97 -3.58 20.58
N ALA A 383 13.24 -3.96 20.43
CA ALA A 383 13.78 -4.50 19.18
C ALA A 383 13.04 -5.75 18.68
N ARG A 384 12.35 -6.51 19.57
CA ARG A 384 11.61 -7.71 19.16
C ARG A 384 10.33 -7.33 18.44
N VAL A 385 9.67 -6.25 18.84
CA VAL A 385 8.48 -5.73 18.14
C VAL A 385 8.87 -5.30 16.74
N LYS A 386 9.95 -4.52 16.61
CA LYS A 386 10.47 -4.13 15.29
C LYS A 386 10.80 -5.34 14.42
N TYR A 387 11.57 -6.29 14.94
CA TYR A 387 11.92 -7.52 14.21
C TYR A 387 10.69 -8.32 13.78
N PHE A 388 9.68 -8.40 14.64
CA PHE A 388 8.44 -9.10 14.34
C PHE A 388 7.63 -8.40 13.24
N LEU A 389 7.56 -7.07 13.25
CA LEU A 389 6.94 -6.31 12.17
C LEU A 389 7.70 -6.47 10.86
N GLU A 390 9.03 -6.34 10.88
CA GLU A 390 9.89 -6.57 9.72
C GLU A 390 9.70 -7.98 9.17
N ASP A 391 9.59 -9.01 10.03
CA ASP A 391 9.32 -10.39 9.58
C ASP A 391 8.03 -10.45 8.75
N HIS A 392 6.99 -9.66 8.98
CA HIS A 392 5.76 -9.74 8.18
C HIS A 392 5.85 -9.03 6.83
N LEU A 393 6.86 -8.20 6.58
CA LEU A 393 6.93 -7.38 5.38
C LEU A 393 7.10 -8.20 4.09
N ASP A 394 7.68 -9.40 4.17
CA ASP A 394 7.75 -10.31 3.03
C ASP A 394 6.34 -10.66 2.49
N LEU A 395 5.42 -11.01 3.39
CA LEU A 395 4.02 -11.29 3.07
C LEU A 395 3.26 -10.02 2.65
N VAL A 396 3.47 -8.90 3.36
CA VAL A 396 2.83 -7.61 3.03
C VAL A 396 3.23 -7.15 1.62
N SER A 397 4.50 -7.30 1.24
CA SER A 397 4.97 -6.98 -0.12
C SER A 397 4.27 -7.82 -1.18
N VAL A 398 4.15 -9.13 -0.95
CA VAL A 398 3.53 -10.05 -1.91
C VAL A 398 2.04 -9.75 -2.06
N GLY A 399 1.31 -9.54 -0.96
CA GLY A 399 -0.11 -9.18 -1.00
C GLY A 399 -0.35 -7.83 -1.68
N THR A 400 0.39 -6.79 -1.28
CA THR A 400 0.27 -5.43 -1.84
C THR A 400 0.57 -5.39 -3.34
N LEU A 401 1.58 -6.14 -3.79
CA LEU A 401 1.92 -6.25 -5.23
C LEU A 401 0.92 -7.11 -5.99
N ALA A 402 0.30 -8.09 -5.34
CA ALA A 402 -0.69 -8.94 -5.95
C ALA A 402 -2.00 -8.22 -6.25
N ASP A 403 -2.39 -7.30 -5.36
CA ASP A 403 -3.58 -6.49 -5.51
C ASP A 403 -3.35 -5.21 -6.33
N ILE A 404 -2.13 -5.02 -6.84
CA ILE A 404 -1.76 -3.92 -7.75
C ILE A 404 -2.04 -2.56 -7.09
N MET A 405 -1.72 -2.42 -5.80
CA MET A 405 -1.87 -1.15 -5.11
C MET A 405 -0.89 -0.08 -5.63
N PRO A 406 -1.22 1.22 -5.52
CA PRO A 406 -0.29 2.31 -5.78
C PRO A 406 1.01 2.16 -4.98
N LEU A 407 2.17 2.19 -5.64
CA LEU A 407 3.49 2.04 -5.01
C LEU A 407 4.10 3.39 -4.63
N VAL A 408 3.29 4.18 -3.91
CA VAL A 408 3.63 5.47 -3.31
C VAL A 408 3.30 5.43 -1.82
N GLY A 409 3.68 6.48 -1.08
CA GLY A 409 3.35 6.61 0.35
C GLY A 409 3.74 5.38 1.18
N GLU A 410 2.80 4.86 1.96
CA GLU A 410 3.04 3.71 2.84
C GLU A 410 3.34 2.42 2.09
N ASN A 411 2.61 2.13 1.01
CA ASN A 411 2.84 0.92 0.21
C ASN A 411 4.26 0.88 -0.34
N ARG A 412 4.81 2.03 -0.75
CA ARG A 412 6.22 2.09 -1.19
C ARG A 412 7.18 1.68 -0.08
N ILE A 413 6.95 2.16 1.15
CA ILE A 413 7.78 1.82 2.32
C ILE A 413 7.71 0.32 2.58
N LEU A 414 6.49 -0.22 2.68
CA LEU A 414 6.24 -1.63 2.97
C LEU A 414 6.82 -2.53 1.87
N VAL A 415 6.53 -2.23 0.61
CA VAL A 415 6.95 -3.05 -0.53
C VAL A 415 8.46 -3.02 -0.73
N LYS A 416 9.11 -1.84 -0.66
CA LYS A 416 10.56 -1.73 -0.85
C LYS A 416 11.32 -2.54 0.20
N ARG A 417 10.98 -2.36 1.49
CA ARG A 417 11.62 -3.08 2.59
C ARG A 417 11.27 -4.56 2.58
N GLY A 418 10.03 -4.92 2.26
CA GLY A 418 9.63 -6.31 2.21
C GLY A 418 10.20 -7.08 1.01
N LEU A 419 10.50 -6.45 -0.13
CA LEU A 419 11.23 -7.10 -1.24
C LEU A 419 12.68 -7.45 -0.86
N GLU A 420 13.36 -6.58 -0.11
CA GLU A 420 14.69 -6.86 0.46
C GLU A 420 14.66 -8.09 1.38
N LEU A 421 13.60 -8.20 2.20
CA LEU A 421 13.41 -9.29 3.15
C LEU A 421 12.88 -10.58 2.49
N LEU A 422 12.07 -10.46 1.45
CA LEU A 422 11.47 -11.58 0.71
C LEU A 422 12.55 -12.54 0.20
N THR A 423 13.60 -12.00 -0.42
CA THR A 423 14.71 -12.78 -0.98
C THR A 423 15.42 -13.64 0.09
N ASN A 424 15.41 -13.19 1.35
CA ASN A 424 16.07 -13.85 2.47
C ASN A 424 15.09 -14.36 3.55
N SER A 425 13.82 -14.60 3.16
CA SER A 425 12.79 -14.99 4.12
C SER A 425 13.13 -16.30 4.83
N LYS A 426 12.85 -16.34 6.13
CA LYS A 426 13.02 -17.54 6.97
C LYS A 426 11.78 -18.42 7.01
N LYS A 427 10.66 -17.99 6.42
CA LYS A 427 9.42 -18.76 6.40
C LYS A 427 9.54 -19.89 5.39
N ALA A 428 9.28 -21.13 5.81
CA ALA A 428 9.49 -22.31 4.98
C ALA A 428 8.76 -22.21 3.63
N GLY A 429 7.48 -21.81 3.65
CA GLY A 429 6.71 -21.64 2.41
C GLY A 429 7.21 -20.53 1.49
N VAL A 430 7.51 -19.36 2.05
CA VAL A 430 8.06 -18.23 1.27
C VAL A 430 9.40 -18.60 0.65
N LYS A 431 10.25 -19.30 1.39
CA LYS A 431 11.54 -19.78 0.90
C LYS A 431 11.39 -20.71 -0.32
N GLU A 432 10.49 -21.68 -0.28
CA GLU A 432 10.27 -22.58 -1.43
C GLU A 432 9.75 -21.81 -2.67
N ILE A 433 8.87 -20.80 -2.47
CA ILE A 433 8.40 -19.91 -3.55
C ILE A 433 9.56 -19.11 -4.15
N VAL A 434 10.37 -18.48 -3.31
CA VAL A 434 11.49 -17.64 -3.74
C VAL A 434 12.57 -18.47 -4.42
N GLU A 435 12.97 -19.60 -3.84
CA GLU A 435 13.95 -20.48 -4.48
C GLU A 435 13.45 -21.03 -5.81
N GLY A 436 12.17 -21.39 -5.91
CA GLY A 436 11.56 -21.78 -7.18
C GLY A 436 11.61 -20.67 -8.23
N ALA A 437 11.26 -19.45 -7.84
CA ALA A 437 11.32 -18.26 -8.67
C ALA A 437 12.75 -17.92 -9.15
N LEU A 438 13.73 -17.94 -8.25
CA LEU A 438 15.13 -17.63 -8.56
C LEU A 438 15.76 -18.68 -9.48
N ARG A 439 15.44 -19.97 -9.27
CA ARG A 439 15.88 -21.06 -10.16
C ARG A 439 15.34 -20.91 -11.59
N GLU A 440 14.08 -20.50 -11.75
CA GLU A 440 13.47 -20.30 -13.07
C GLU A 440 14.14 -19.15 -13.86
N ARG A 441 14.54 -18.08 -13.18
CA ARG A 441 15.13 -16.88 -13.80
C ARG A 441 16.65 -16.89 -13.90
N ASN A 442 17.33 -17.79 -13.20
CA ASN A 442 18.77 -17.74 -12.99
C ASN A 442 19.24 -16.35 -12.52
N THR A 443 18.62 -15.84 -11.44
CA THR A 443 18.89 -14.53 -10.84
C THR A 443 19.04 -14.63 -9.32
N LEU A 444 19.55 -13.58 -8.69
CA LEU A 444 19.81 -13.48 -7.25
C LEU A 444 18.82 -12.57 -6.50
N SER A 445 17.94 -11.86 -7.21
CA SER A 445 16.98 -10.93 -6.60
C SER A 445 15.62 -10.98 -7.31
N LEU A 446 14.58 -10.55 -6.58
CA LEU A 446 13.22 -10.44 -7.11
C LEU A 446 12.84 -8.97 -7.27
N THR A 447 12.38 -8.60 -8.44
CA THR A 447 11.81 -7.26 -8.69
C THR A 447 10.32 -7.26 -8.41
N SER A 448 9.78 -6.07 -8.14
CA SER A 448 8.33 -5.81 -8.05
C SER A 448 7.55 -6.41 -9.23
N LYS A 449 8.02 -6.15 -10.46
CA LYS A 449 7.48 -6.73 -11.71
C LYS A 449 7.42 -8.26 -11.65
N TYR A 450 8.48 -8.93 -11.22
CA TYR A 450 8.49 -10.39 -11.17
C TYR A 450 7.50 -10.95 -10.14
N VAL A 451 7.43 -10.34 -8.96
CA VAL A 451 6.46 -10.76 -7.93
C VAL A 451 5.02 -10.62 -8.46
N THR A 452 4.67 -9.50 -9.09
CA THR A 452 3.34 -9.24 -9.64
C THR A 452 2.99 -10.18 -10.81
N TRP A 453 3.93 -10.49 -11.70
CA TRP A 453 3.62 -11.21 -12.95
C TRP A 453 3.94 -12.71 -12.92
N ASN A 454 4.71 -13.20 -11.95
CA ASN A 454 5.11 -14.61 -11.86
C ASN A 454 4.68 -15.25 -10.55
N ILE A 455 5.07 -14.69 -9.40
CA ILE A 455 4.74 -15.26 -8.08
C ILE A 455 3.25 -15.11 -7.77
N THR A 456 2.68 -13.95 -8.03
CA THR A 456 1.26 -13.70 -7.77
C THR A 456 0.35 -14.63 -8.58
N PRO A 457 0.51 -14.80 -9.91
CA PRO A 457 -0.33 -15.74 -10.67
C PRO A 457 -0.13 -17.21 -10.25
N LEU A 458 1.09 -17.59 -9.85
CA LEU A 458 1.38 -18.92 -9.30
C LEU A 458 0.53 -19.20 -8.07
N LEU A 459 0.52 -18.29 -7.09
CA LEU A 459 -0.26 -18.45 -5.86
C LEU A 459 -1.77 -18.35 -6.11
N ASN A 460 -2.20 -17.37 -6.93
CA ASN A 460 -3.60 -17.20 -7.30
C ASN A 460 -4.18 -18.37 -8.09
N ALA A 461 -3.33 -19.22 -8.70
CA ALA A 461 -3.81 -20.43 -9.36
C ALA A 461 -4.58 -21.33 -8.41
N ALA A 462 -4.14 -21.43 -7.14
CA ALA A 462 -4.80 -22.27 -6.15
C ALA A 462 -6.27 -21.85 -5.95
N GLY A 463 -6.54 -20.57 -5.76
CA GLY A 463 -7.92 -20.05 -5.63
C GLY A 463 -8.75 -20.19 -6.91
N ARG A 464 -8.13 -20.01 -8.08
CA ARG A 464 -8.81 -20.20 -9.39
C ARG A 464 -9.19 -21.65 -9.65
N MET A 465 -8.43 -22.59 -9.09
CA MET A 465 -8.68 -24.03 -9.18
C MET A 465 -9.48 -24.57 -7.98
N GLY A 466 -10.08 -23.70 -7.17
CA GLY A 466 -10.94 -24.09 -6.05
C GLY A 466 -10.21 -24.69 -4.84
N LYS A 467 -8.90 -24.49 -4.73
CA LYS A 467 -8.02 -25.02 -3.67
C LYS A 467 -7.19 -23.91 -3.00
N ALA A 468 -7.82 -22.77 -2.72
CA ALA A 468 -7.14 -21.60 -2.15
C ALA A 468 -6.43 -21.91 -0.81
N ASP A 469 -6.96 -22.86 -0.05
CA ASP A 469 -6.38 -23.33 1.21
C ASP A 469 -4.95 -23.86 1.05
N VAL A 470 -4.60 -24.45 -0.09
CA VAL A 470 -3.25 -24.98 -0.37
C VAL A 470 -2.21 -23.86 -0.36
N ALA A 471 -2.49 -22.73 -1.01
CA ALA A 471 -1.60 -21.58 -1.02
C ALA A 471 -1.49 -20.93 0.36
N CYS A 472 -2.60 -20.84 1.11
CA CYS A 472 -2.57 -20.33 2.48
C CYS A 472 -1.76 -21.24 3.42
N ARG A 473 -1.94 -22.56 3.34
CA ARG A 473 -1.17 -23.56 4.10
C ARG A 473 0.32 -23.49 3.76
N LEU A 474 0.67 -23.28 2.49
CA LEU A 474 2.06 -23.08 2.08
C LEU A 474 2.68 -21.90 2.84
N LEU A 475 2.05 -20.72 2.78
CA LEU A 475 2.54 -19.51 3.46
C LEU A 475 2.60 -19.62 4.98
N MET A 476 1.77 -20.48 5.57
CA MET A 476 1.69 -20.71 7.01
C MET A 476 2.57 -21.87 7.50
N SER A 477 3.11 -22.70 6.61
CA SER A 477 3.89 -23.87 6.97
C SER A 477 5.16 -23.50 7.74
N THR A 478 5.41 -24.22 8.83
CA THR A 478 6.64 -24.12 9.63
C THR A 478 7.60 -25.27 9.37
N LYS A 479 7.22 -26.25 8.55
CA LYS A 479 8.01 -27.44 8.25
C LYS A 479 8.47 -27.40 6.79
N THR A 480 9.77 -27.52 6.57
CA THR A 480 10.36 -27.44 5.22
C THR A 480 9.80 -28.48 4.26
N ASP A 481 9.66 -29.74 4.69
CA ASP A 481 9.17 -30.79 3.79
C ASP A 481 7.70 -30.60 3.42
N GLU A 482 6.85 -30.23 4.39
CA GLU A 482 5.45 -29.88 4.13
C GLU A 482 5.34 -28.66 3.19
N ALA A 483 6.18 -27.64 3.39
CA ALA A 483 6.23 -26.48 2.50
C ALA A 483 6.63 -26.86 1.07
N ARG A 484 7.59 -27.77 0.90
CA ARG A 484 8.01 -28.26 -0.41
C ARG A 484 6.91 -29.01 -1.14
N ASP A 485 6.20 -29.89 -0.42
CA ASP A 485 5.08 -30.65 -0.99
C ASP A 485 3.93 -29.72 -1.42
N LEU A 486 3.56 -28.77 -0.55
CA LEU A 486 2.54 -27.76 -0.85
C LEU A 486 2.96 -26.85 -2.01
N TYR A 487 4.23 -26.47 -2.10
CA TYR A 487 4.75 -25.71 -3.24
C TYR A 487 4.61 -26.50 -4.55
N GLY A 488 4.94 -27.79 -4.54
CA GLY A 488 4.72 -28.68 -5.68
C GLY A 488 3.25 -28.75 -6.11
N GLU A 489 2.31 -28.80 -5.15
CA GLU A 489 0.87 -28.76 -5.45
C GLU A 489 0.46 -27.42 -6.07
N VAL A 490 0.94 -26.28 -5.55
CA VAL A 490 0.67 -24.94 -6.12
C VAL A 490 1.20 -24.84 -7.55
N VAL A 491 2.42 -25.34 -7.82
CA VAL A 491 2.99 -25.37 -9.17
C VAL A 491 2.11 -26.18 -10.12
N LYS A 492 1.65 -27.35 -9.69
CA LYS A 492 0.73 -28.18 -10.47
C LYS A 492 -0.57 -27.44 -10.77
N LEU A 493 -1.20 -26.82 -9.76
CA LEU A 493 -2.44 -26.06 -9.93
C LEU A 493 -2.26 -24.89 -10.92
N ASN A 494 -1.08 -24.26 -10.97
CA ASN A 494 -0.78 -23.23 -11.96
C ASN A 494 -0.65 -23.77 -13.38
N LEU A 495 -0.10 -24.99 -13.55
CA LEU A 495 -0.07 -25.67 -14.84
C LEU A 495 -1.49 -26.03 -15.31
N ASP A 496 -2.29 -26.66 -14.45
CA ASP A 496 -3.68 -27.01 -14.73
C ASP A 496 -4.50 -25.76 -15.08
N ARG A 497 -4.30 -24.67 -14.35
CA ARG A 497 -4.92 -23.37 -14.61
C ARG A 497 -4.51 -22.77 -15.96
N LYS A 498 -3.25 -22.93 -16.38
CA LYS A 498 -2.74 -22.48 -17.70
C LYS A 498 -3.40 -23.27 -18.83
N GLU A 499 -3.49 -24.58 -18.68
CA GLU A 499 -4.18 -25.45 -19.62
C GLU A 499 -5.66 -25.08 -19.77
N LEU A 500 -6.38 -24.95 -18.64
CA LEU A 500 -7.78 -24.56 -18.64
C LEU A 500 -8.01 -23.19 -19.28
N GLN A 501 -7.11 -22.23 -19.07
CA GLN A 501 -7.18 -20.95 -19.76
C GLN A 501 -7.08 -21.10 -21.27
N THR A 502 -6.12 -21.88 -21.78
CA THR A 502 -5.96 -22.10 -23.22
C THR A 502 -7.23 -22.71 -23.82
N VAL A 503 -7.76 -23.76 -23.18
CA VAL A 503 -8.99 -24.44 -23.61
C VAL A 503 -10.18 -23.47 -23.61
N ASN A 504 -10.36 -22.68 -22.54
CA ASN A 504 -11.47 -21.74 -22.48
C ASN A 504 -11.33 -20.59 -23.49
N VAL A 505 -10.12 -20.10 -23.76
CA VAL A 505 -9.88 -19.10 -24.81
C VAL A 505 -10.43 -19.62 -26.15
N GLU A 506 -10.07 -20.84 -26.54
CA GLU A 506 -10.56 -21.46 -27.78
C GLU A 506 -12.09 -21.58 -27.81
N LYS A 507 -12.69 -22.05 -26.72
CA LYS A 507 -14.15 -22.18 -26.57
C LYS A 507 -14.88 -20.84 -26.66
N PHE A 508 -14.35 -19.76 -26.07
CA PHE A 508 -14.98 -18.44 -26.17
C PHE A 508 -14.78 -17.81 -27.55
N PHE A 509 -13.62 -17.98 -28.18
CA PHE A 509 -13.39 -17.48 -29.54
C PHE A 509 -14.24 -18.19 -30.61
N SER A 510 -14.59 -19.47 -30.41
CA SER A 510 -15.50 -20.17 -31.32
C SER A 510 -16.92 -19.57 -31.26
N LYS A 511 -17.42 -19.26 -30.06
CA LYS A 511 -18.73 -18.62 -29.84
C LYS A 511 -18.75 -17.14 -30.23
N LEU A 512 -17.61 -16.44 -30.19
CA LEU A 512 -17.51 -15.03 -30.61
C LEU A 512 -18.07 -14.80 -32.02
N LYS A 513 -17.78 -15.72 -32.96
CA LYS A 513 -18.21 -15.60 -34.36
C LYS A 513 -19.73 -15.75 -34.55
N THR A 514 -20.42 -16.39 -33.62
CA THR A 514 -21.85 -16.69 -33.71
C THR A 514 -22.71 -15.81 -32.82
N GLN A 515 -22.15 -15.27 -31.72
CA GLN A 515 -22.91 -14.49 -30.74
C GLN A 515 -22.67 -12.98 -30.79
N CYS A 516 -21.62 -12.51 -31.50
CA CYS A 516 -21.25 -11.09 -31.51
C CYS A 516 -20.97 -10.58 -32.92
N ASP A 517 -21.31 -9.31 -33.16
CA ASP A 517 -20.87 -8.55 -34.33
C ASP A 517 -19.70 -7.66 -33.89
N THR A 518 -18.47 -8.10 -34.15
CA THR A 518 -17.27 -7.39 -33.68
C THR A 518 -17.09 -6.01 -34.31
N GLN A 519 -17.86 -5.63 -35.33
CA GLN A 519 -17.86 -4.28 -35.87
C GLN A 519 -18.84 -3.37 -35.13
N LYS A 520 -20.04 -3.87 -34.80
CA LYS A 520 -21.09 -3.07 -34.14
C LYS A 520 -21.02 -3.09 -32.62
N ASP A 521 -20.70 -4.24 -32.04
CA ASP A 521 -20.71 -4.41 -30.59
C ASP A 521 -19.58 -3.59 -29.97
N ARG A 522 -19.95 -2.77 -28.99
CA ARG A 522 -19.02 -1.96 -28.19
C ARG A 522 -18.52 -2.72 -26.98
N ILE A 523 -19.33 -3.65 -26.48
CA ILE A 523 -18.98 -4.60 -25.42
C ILE A 523 -19.23 -6.01 -25.95
N ILE A 524 -18.19 -6.84 -25.92
CA ILE A 524 -18.23 -8.23 -26.35
C ILE A 524 -18.85 -9.07 -25.22
N VAL A 525 -20.03 -9.65 -25.43
CA VAL A 525 -20.70 -10.49 -24.43
C VAL A 525 -20.88 -11.90 -24.96
N ILE A 526 -20.22 -12.88 -24.34
CA ILE A 526 -20.20 -14.27 -24.82
C ILE A 526 -20.63 -15.20 -23.71
N SER A 527 -21.52 -16.14 -23.99
CA SER A 527 -21.90 -17.23 -23.08
C SER A 527 -21.51 -18.58 -23.68
N SER A 528 -20.95 -19.45 -22.84
CA SER A 528 -20.58 -20.82 -23.22
C SER A 528 -20.99 -21.82 -22.14
N ASP A 529 -21.67 -22.88 -22.55
CA ASP A 529 -22.00 -24.08 -21.78
C ASP A 529 -20.87 -25.13 -21.82
N GLU A 530 -19.94 -24.99 -22.77
CA GLU A 530 -18.78 -25.87 -22.92
C GLU A 530 -17.59 -25.43 -22.07
N ALA A 531 -17.54 -24.16 -21.64
CA ALA A 531 -16.43 -23.60 -20.87
C ALA A 531 -16.54 -23.95 -19.37
N GLU A 532 -15.41 -23.97 -18.66
CA GLU A 532 -15.41 -24.22 -17.21
C GLU A 532 -15.09 -22.96 -16.40
N HIS A 533 -15.54 -22.90 -15.14
CA HIS A 533 -15.27 -21.78 -14.24
C HIS A 533 -13.80 -21.72 -13.78
N GLY A 534 -13.41 -20.61 -13.13
CA GLY A 534 -12.10 -20.45 -12.48
C GLY A 534 -11.14 -19.51 -13.23
N VAL A 535 -11.17 -19.51 -14.56
CA VAL A 535 -10.29 -18.68 -15.40
C VAL A 535 -11.01 -17.61 -16.23
N THR A 536 -12.34 -17.51 -16.14
CA THR A 536 -13.19 -16.64 -16.97
C THR A 536 -12.71 -15.19 -17.01
N GLY A 537 -12.31 -14.62 -15.87
CA GLY A 537 -11.78 -13.25 -15.82
C GLY A 537 -10.45 -13.05 -16.57
N ILE A 538 -9.56 -14.06 -16.55
CA ILE A 538 -8.29 -14.02 -17.31
C ILE A 538 -8.58 -14.11 -18.80
N VAL A 539 -9.51 -14.98 -19.19
CA VAL A 539 -9.94 -15.12 -20.58
C VAL A 539 -10.59 -13.83 -21.08
N ALA A 540 -11.40 -13.16 -20.25
CA ALA A 540 -11.97 -11.85 -20.58
C ALA A 540 -10.88 -10.81 -20.84
N SER A 541 -9.85 -10.73 -19.98
CA SER A 541 -8.69 -9.86 -20.22
C SER A 541 -7.95 -10.18 -21.53
N ASN A 542 -7.84 -11.46 -21.89
CA ASN A 542 -7.22 -11.87 -23.15
C ASN A 542 -8.04 -11.39 -24.37
N ILE A 543 -9.37 -11.55 -24.33
CA ILE A 543 -10.26 -11.08 -25.38
C ILE A 543 -10.23 -9.55 -25.51
N VAL A 544 -10.25 -8.84 -24.37
CA VAL A 544 -10.11 -7.37 -24.34
C VAL A 544 -8.82 -6.93 -25.02
N ARG A 545 -7.69 -7.59 -24.73
CA ARG A 545 -6.39 -7.26 -25.34
C ARG A 545 -6.39 -7.53 -26.85
N SER A 546 -7.00 -8.63 -27.27
CA SER A 546 -7.03 -9.05 -28.68
C SER A 546 -7.96 -8.17 -29.52
N LEU A 547 -9.12 -7.77 -28.99
CA LEU A 547 -10.14 -7.02 -29.72
C LEU A 547 -10.13 -5.50 -29.42
N LYS A 548 -9.37 -5.06 -28.41
CA LYS A 548 -9.34 -3.68 -27.89
C LYS A 548 -10.73 -3.14 -27.51
N LYS A 549 -11.61 -4.03 -27.03
CA LYS A 549 -12.99 -3.72 -26.61
C LYS A 549 -13.29 -4.36 -25.25
N PRO A 550 -14.09 -3.72 -24.38
CA PRO A 550 -14.58 -4.37 -23.15
C PRO A 550 -15.26 -5.71 -23.45
N ALA A 551 -15.11 -6.68 -22.56
CA ALA A 551 -15.69 -8.01 -22.73
C ALA A 551 -16.30 -8.55 -21.43
N ILE A 552 -17.43 -9.25 -21.52
CA ILE A 552 -18.08 -10.01 -20.45
C ILE A 552 -18.26 -11.45 -20.92
N LEU A 553 -17.71 -12.40 -20.17
CA LEU A 553 -17.78 -13.81 -20.50
C LEU A 553 -18.58 -14.56 -19.45
N PHE A 554 -19.55 -15.35 -19.88
CA PHE A 554 -20.39 -16.20 -19.04
C PHE A 554 -20.10 -17.67 -19.29
N VAL A 555 -19.99 -18.41 -18.20
CA VAL A 555 -20.04 -19.87 -18.18
C VAL A 555 -21.43 -20.28 -17.70
N VAL A 556 -22.11 -21.11 -18.47
CA VAL A 556 -23.49 -21.54 -18.21
C VAL A 556 -23.48 -22.89 -17.51
N LYS A 557 -24.08 -22.96 -16.32
CA LYS A 557 -24.24 -24.20 -15.56
C LYS A 557 -25.56 -24.18 -14.79
N ASP A 558 -26.29 -25.30 -14.81
CA ASP A 558 -27.54 -25.48 -14.06
C ASP A 558 -28.58 -24.36 -14.27
N GLY A 559 -28.68 -23.84 -15.51
CA GLY A 559 -29.60 -22.75 -15.88
C GLY A 559 -29.15 -21.34 -15.45
N ILE A 560 -28.00 -21.21 -14.79
CA ILE A 560 -27.41 -19.94 -14.35
C ILE A 560 -26.18 -19.64 -15.22
N ALA A 561 -26.13 -18.42 -15.75
CA ALA A 561 -24.96 -17.87 -16.42
C ALA A 561 -24.14 -17.08 -15.41
N GLN A 562 -22.96 -17.60 -15.03
CA GLN A 562 -22.04 -16.93 -14.12
C GLN A 562 -20.78 -16.51 -14.88
N GLY A 563 -20.41 -15.24 -14.75
CA GLY A 563 -19.44 -14.62 -15.62
C GLY A 563 -18.55 -13.57 -14.97
N ALA A 564 -17.55 -13.15 -15.74
CA ALA A 564 -16.63 -12.09 -15.40
C ALA A 564 -16.40 -11.17 -16.60
N GLY A 565 -16.36 -9.87 -16.33
CA GLY A 565 -16.11 -8.84 -17.32
C GLY A 565 -14.84 -8.04 -17.06
N ARG A 566 -14.25 -7.51 -18.14
CA ARG A 566 -13.05 -6.68 -18.15
C ARG A 566 -13.21 -5.54 -19.15
N SER A 567 -12.68 -4.38 -18.79
CA SER A 567 -12.75 -3.15 -19.61
C SER A 567 -11.37 -2.72 -20.10
N SER A 568 -11.34 -1.96 -21.20
CA SER A 568 -10.17 -1.25 -21.72
C SER A 568 -10.54 0.19 -22.09
N GLY A 569 -9.56 1.10 -22.09
CA GLY A 569 -9.75 2.46 -22.60
C GLY A 569 -10.62 3.36 -21.72
N GLY A 570 -10.66 3.12 -20.40
CA GLY A 570 -11.32 4.01 -19.44
C GLY A 570 -12.85 3.85 -19.30
N PHE A 571 -13.48 2.98 -20.10
CA PHE A 571 -14.92 2.69 -20.03
C PHE A 571 -15.32 2.10 -18.66
N ASN A 572 -16.33 2.69 -18.00
CA ASN A 572 -16.81 2.25 -16.69
C ASN A 572 -17.78 1.06 -16.83
N LEU A 573 -17.22 -0.14 -16.85
CA LEU A 573 -17.98 -1.37 -17.03
C LEU A 573 -18.93 -1.65 -15.86
N LEU A 574 -18.53 -1.31 -14.62
CA LEU A 574 -19.38 -1.49 -13.44
C LEU A 574 -20.64 -0.61 -13.53
N ALA A 575 -20.49 0.67 -13.82
CA ALA A 575 -21.63 1.59 -13.94
C ALA A 575 -22.61 1.17 -15.07
N ALA A 576 -22.10 0.56 -16.14
CA ALA A 576 -22.95 -0.01 -17.19
C ALA A 576 -23.72 -1.25 -16.71
N VAL A 577 -23.09 -2.12 -15.92
CA VAL A 577 -23.72 -3.32 -15.33
C VAL A 577 -24.75 -2.96 -14.26
N GLU A 578 -24.49 -1.93 -13.43
CA GLU A 578 -25.39 -1.48 -12.36
C GLU A 578 -26.75 -1.00 -12.89
N GLN A 579 -26.77 -0.37 -14.07
CA GLN A 579 -28.01 0.01 -14.76
C GLN A 579 -28.89 -1.19 -15.15
N LEU A 580 -28.33 -2.40 -15.14
CA LEU A 580 -29.00 -3.67 -15.46
C LEU A 580 -29.14 -4.58 -14.24
N SER A 581 -28.94 -4.05 -13.03
CA SER A 581 -28.98 -4.80 -11.76
C SER A 581 -30.24 -5.64 -11.56
N GLY A 582 -31.40 -5.19 -12.06
CA GLY A 582 -32.66 -5.94 -11.99
C GLY A 582 -32.70 -7.28 -12.74
N MET A 583 -31.73 -7.54 -13.62
CA MET A 583 -31.57 -8.83 -14.34
C MET A 583 -30.55 -9.76 -13.68
N LEU A 584 -29.88 -9.30 -12.62
CA LEU A 584 -28.72 -9.99 -12.03
C LEU A 584 -29.12 -10.69 -10.73
N ILE A 585 -28.67 -11.94 -10.56
CA ILE A 585 -28.82 -12.69 -9.29
C ILE A 585 -27.82 -12.15 -8.26
N LYS A 586 -26.56 -11.97 -8.68
CA LYS A 586 -25.47 -11.39 -7.88
C LYS A 586 -24.52 -10.66 -8.81
N TYR A 587 -24.04 -9.50 -8.41
CA TYR A 587 -23.01 -8.75 -9.13
C TYR A 587 -22.13 -7.93 -8.18
N GLY A 588 -20.95 -7.54 -8.66
CA GLY A 588 -20.03 -6.66 -7.97
C GLY A 588 -18.72 -6.47 -8.74
N GLY A 589 -17.85 -5.58 -8.27
CA GLY A 589 -16.54 -5.34 -8.86
C GLY A 589 -16.12 -3.87 -8.78
N HIS A 590 -15.30 -3.45 -9.75
CA HIS A 590 -14.76 -2.10 -9.89
C HIS A 590 -14.92 -1.60 -11.34
N LYS A 591 -14.61 -0.32 -11.58
CA LYS A 591 -14.74 0.36 -12.88
C LYS A 591 -14.29 -0.48 -14.09
N SER A 592 -13.21 -1.24 -13.95
CA SER A 592 -12.59 -2.01 -15.05
C SER A 592 -12.81 -3.53 -14.99
N ALA A 593 -13.45 -4.05 -13.95
CA ALA A 593 -13.61 -5.49 -13.73
C ALA A 593 -14.90 -5.80 -12.98
N VAL A 594 -15.73 -6.70 -13.50
CA VAL A 594 -17.01 -7.09 -12.89
C VAL A 594 -17.11 -8.59 -12.76
N GLY A 595 -17.77 -9.07 -11.70
CA GLY A 595 -18.26 -10.43 -11.55
C GLY A 595 -19.78 -10.40 -11.46
N LEU A 596 -20.48 -11.26 -12.19
CA LEU A 596 -21.93 -11.23 -12.26
C LEU A 596 -22.53 -12.59 -12.56
N SER A 597 -23.78 -12.78 -12.17
CA SER A 597 -24.58 -13.96 -12.45
C SER A 597 -26.01 -13.57 -12.79
N MET A 598 -26.65 -14.31 -13.70
CA MET A 598 -28.03 -14.12 -14.15
C MET A 598 -28.61 -15.47 -14.60
N LYS A 599 -29.90 -15.53 -14.88
CA LYS A 599 -30.47 -16.72 -15.54
C LYS A 599 -30.00 -16.77 -16.99
N VAL A 600 -29.82 -17.97 -17.54
CA VAL A 600 -29.37 -18.14 -18.93
C VAL A 600 -30.30 -17.47 -19.95
N GLU A 601 -31.60 -17.45 -19.67
CA GLU A 601 -32.64 -16.83 -20.51
C GLU A 601 -32.49 -15.30 -20.65
N ASP A 602 -31.84 -14.65 -19.69
CA ASP A 602 -31.66 -13.19 -19.66
C ASP A 602 -30.40 -12.71 -20.41
N VAL A 603 -29.50 -13.63 -20.80
CA VAL A 603 -28.17 -13.29 -21.35
C VAL A 603 -28.26 -12.52 -22.67
N ASP A 604 -29.16 -12.92 -23.56
CA ASP A 604 -29.30 -12.29 -24.88
C ASP A 604 -29.86 -10.86 -24.76
N GLU A 605 -30.84 -10.67 -23.89
CA GLU A 605 -31.41 -9.35 -23.59
C GLU A 605 -30.38 -8.46 -22.87
N PHE A 606 -29.60 -9.02 -21.96
CA PHE A 606 -28.48 -8.32 -21.31
C PHE A 606 -27.44 -7.85 -22.33
N ARG A 607 -27.03 -8.71 -23.28
CA ARG A 607 -26.09 -8.37 -24.36
C ARG A 607 -26.57 -7.18 -25.18
N ARG A 608 -27.87 -7.15 -25.53
CA ARG A 608 -28.48 -6.05 -26.27
C ARG A 608 -28.45 -4.75 -25.46
N ARG A 609 -28.99 -4.78 -24.24
CA ARG A 609 -29.13 -3.58 -23.40
C ARG A 609 -27.79 -2.97 -22.98
N ILE A 610 -26.78 -3.79 -22.68
CA ILE A 610 -25.47 -3.26 -22.27
C ILE A 610 -24.74 -2.59 -23.44
N ASN A 611 -24.91 -3.08 -24.66
CA ASN A 611 -24.37 -2.44 -25.86
C ASN A 611 -25.11 -1.12 -26.17
N GLU A 612 -26.41 -1.03 -25.92
CA GLU A 612 -27.17 0.23 -26.03
C GLU A 612 -26.71 1.29 -25.04
N ILE A 613 -26.34 0.88 -23.82
CA ILE A 613 -25.73 1.77 -22.83
C ILE A 613 -24.37 2.25 -23.34
N ALA A 614 -23.50 1.33 -23.78
CA ALA A 614 -22.17 1.65 -24.28
C ALA A 614 -22.19 2.52 -25.55
N ALA A 615 -23.23 2.41 -26.39
CA ALA A 615 -23.39 3.21 -27.60
C ALA A 615 -23.61 4.71 -27.32
N LYS A 616 -24.10 5.06 -26.13
CA LYS A 616 -24.32 6.46 -25.72
C LYS A 616 -23.03 7.18 -25.33
N GLU A 617 -21.96 6.44 -25.04
CA GLU A 617 -20.65 7.03 -24.75
C GLU A 617 -19.86 7.24 -26.05
N PRO A 618 -19.03 8.28 -26.17
CA PRO A 618 -18.15 8.44 -27.32
C PRO A 618 -17.21 7.22 -27.46
N PRO A 619 -16.86 6.78 -28.68
CA PRO A 619 -15.83 5.76 -28.85
C PRO A 619 -14.53 6.23 -28.19
N PRO A 620 -13.71 5.32 -27.61
CA PRO A 620 -12.39 5.70 -27.13
C PRO A 620 -11.56 6.11 -28.35
N VAL A 621 -11.49 7.42 -28.59
CA VAL A 621 -10.74 8.05 -29.67
C VAL A 621 -9.63 8.83 -29.01
N GLU A 622 -8.43 8.26 -29.01
CA GLU A 622 -7.14 8.96 -29.05
C GLU A 622 -6.05 7.88 -29.13
N GLU A 623 -5.18 7.96 -30.15
CA GLU A 623 -3.88 7.31 -30.01
C GLU A 623 -3.17 8.02 -28.85
N PRO A 624 -2.87 7.32 -27.75
CA PRO A 624 -2.33 7.98 -26.57
C PRO A 624 -0.97 8.59 -26.93
N VAL A 625 -0.82 9.90 -26.69
CA VAL A 625 0.49 10.55 -26.67
C VAL A 625 1.36 9.80 -25.67
N ILE A 626 2.52 9.32 -26.12
CA ILE A 626 3.46 8.64 -25.22
C ILE A 626 4.26 9.72 -24.50
N LEU A 627 4.04 9.82 -23.20
CA LEU A 627 4.84 10.64 -22.32
C LEU A 627 6.21 9.96 -22.11
N VAL A 628 7.26 10.68 -22.49
CA VAL A 628 8.66 10.28 -22.34
C VAL A 628 9.24 11.02 -21.15
N ASP A 629 9.80 10.28 -20.19
CA ASP A 629 10.39 10.90 -19.01
C ASP A 629 11.72 11.60 -19.36
N VAL A 630 12.58 10.90 -20.11
CA VAL A 630 13.93 11.39 -20.42
C VAL A 630 14.40 10.91 -21.80
N CYS A 631 15.04 11.82 -22.55
CA CYS A 631 15.83 11.47 -23.73
C CYS A 631 17.23 11.04 -23.30
N VAL A 632 17.70 9.88 -23.78
CA VAL A 632 19.03 9.36 -23.46
C VAL A 632 19.78 8.98 -24.74
N ALA A 633 21.09 9.23 -24.75
CA ALA A 633 21.95 8.77 -25.85
C ALA A 633 22.28 7.29 -25.65
N PRO A 634 22.40 6.47 -26.72
CA PRO A 634 22.75 5.06 -26.62
C PRO A 634 24.01 4.78 -25.79
N GLU A 635 25.01 5.65 -25.88
CA GLU A 635 26.28 5.57 -25.16
C GLU A 635 26.17 5.77 -23.64
N ASP A 636 25.13 6.46 -23.16
CA ASP A 636 24.89 6.70 -21.73
C ASP A 636 24.22 5.50 -21.05
N ILE A 637 23.64 4.59 -21.84
CA ILE A 637 22.96 3.39 -21.34
C ILE A 637 24.01 2.35 -20.95
N THR A 638 24.51 2.49 -19.73
CA THR A 638 25.51 1.60 -19.11
C THR A 638 24.92 0.82 -17.93
N SER A 639 25.65 -0.17 -17.41
CA SER A 639 25.24 -0.84 -16.17
C SER A 639 25.15 0.12 -14.98
N ASP A 640 25.95 1.21 -14.97
CA ASP A 640 25.83 2.24 -13.92
C ASP A 640 24.53 3.05 -14.06
N PHE A 641 24.16 3.37 -15.30
CA PHE A 641 22.87 4.00 -15.60
C PHE A 641 21.72 3.14 -15.06
N LEU A 642 21.71 1.83 -15.32
CA LEU A 642 20.65 0.95 -14.82
C LEU A 642 20.59 0.90 -13.28
N ARG A 643 21.74 0.77 -12.60
CA ARG A 643 21.78 0.84 -11.12
C ARG A 643 21.24 2.15 -10.57
N GLN A 644 21.39 3.26 -11.30
CA GLN A 644 20.80 4.54 -10.91
C GLN A 644 19.27 4.53 -11.04
N ILE A 645 18.74 3.92 -12.09
CA ILE A 645 17.29 3.75 -12.29
C ILE A 645 16.68 2.83 -11.23
N GLU A 646 17.37 1.75 -10.87
CA GLU A 646 16.93 0.78 -9.85
C GLU A 646 16.71 1.41 -8.46
N GLN A 647 17.33 2.55 -8.15
CA GLN A 647 17.06 3.29 -6.89
C GLN A 647 15.59 3.74 -6.77
N LEU A 648 14.91 3.89 -7.90
CA LEU A 648 13.51 4.29 -7.99
C LEU A 648 12.54 3.12 -7.80
N GLU A 649 13.03 1.88 -7.81
CA GLU A 649 12.24 0.70 -7.44
C GLU A 649 11.66 0.84 -6.02
N PRO A 650 10.53 0.17 -5.73
CA PRO A 650 9.78 -0.73 -6.62
C PRO A 650 8.92 0.01 -7.66
N PHE A 651 8.85 -0.53 -8.88
CA PHE A 651 8.00 0.00 -9.95
C PHE A 651 6.63 -0.68 -9.97
N GLY A 652 5.58 0.07 -10.29
CA GLY A 652 4.20 -0.41 -10.29
C GLY A 652 3.19 0.71 -10.56
N LEU A 653 1.94 0.52 -10.12
CA LEU A 653 0.90 1.55 -10.23
C LEU A 653 1.35 2.83 -9.50
N GLU A 654 1.14 4.00 -10.10
CA GLU A 654 1.58 5.33 -9.62
C GLU A 654 3.10 5.53 -9.43
N ASN A 655 3.94 4.51 -9.67
CA ASN A 655 5.38 4.64 -9.83
C ASN A 655 5.86 3.75 -10.99
N PRO A 656 5.50 4.04 -12.25
CA PRO A 656 5.88 3.21 -13.38
C PRO A 656 7.41 3.23 -13.60
N ALA A 657 7.90 2.19 -14.27
CA ALA A 657 9.27 2.16 -14.75
C ALA A 657 9.48 3.29 -15.77
N PRO A 658 10.63 3.99 -15.76
CA PRO A 658 10.79 5.16 -16.61
C PRO A 658 10.71 4.83 -18.11
N VAL A 659 10.09 5.74 -18.85
CA VAL A 659 10.00 5.68 -20.31
C VAL A 659 11.09 6.55 -20.91
N PHE A 660 11.97 5.93 -21.68
CA PHE A 660 13.10 6.59 -22.32
C PHE A 660 12.88 6.75 -23.81
N TRP A 661 13.33 7.87 -24.35
CA TRP A 661 13.53 8.03 -25.80
C TRP A 661 15.02 7.88 -26.10
N VAL A 662 15.36 6.76 -26.71
CA VAL A 662 16.72 6.45 -27.17
C VAL A 662 16.84 6.82 -28.64
N LYS A 663 17.71 7.79 -28.95
CA LYS A 663 17.83 8.39 -30.28
C LYS A 663 18.93 7.74 -31.12
N GLY A 664 18.69 7.66 -32.43
CA GLY A 664 19.73 7.33 -33.42
C GLY A 664 20.34 5.94 -33.27
N LEU A 665 19.55 4.95 -32.83
CA LEU A 665 20.01 3.58 -32.71
C LEU A 665 20.22 2.97 -34.10
N ARG A 666 21.49 2.73 -34.47
CA ARG A 666 21.83 2.11 -35.76
C ARG A 666 21.48 0.63 -35.76
N VAL A 667 20.55 0.23 -36.64
CA VAL A 667 20.07 -1.15 -36.72
C VAL A 667 21.17 -2.05 -37.32
N GLN A 668 21.53 -3.11 -36.60
CA GLN A 668 22.46 -4.15 -37.07
C GLN A 668 21.70 -5.37 -37.61
N SER A 669 20.66 -5.81 -36.89
CA SER A 669 19.82 -6.91 -37.36
C SER A 669 18.40 -6.81 -36.84
N VAL A 670 17.47 -7.29 -37.65
CA VAL A 670 16.05 -7.41 -37.36
C VAL A 670 15.68 -8.89 -37.43
N SER A 671 14.93 -9.38 -36.43
CA SER A 671 14.47 -10.77 -36.39
C SER A 671 13.09 -10.85 -35.75
N ARG A 672 12.29 -11.83 -36.20
CA ARG A 672 11.02 -12.18 -35.55
C ARG A 672 11.26 -13.24 -34.47
N MET A 673 10.45 -13.21 -33.42
CA MET A 673 10.46 -14.18 -32.31
C MET A 673 9.05 -14.66 -31.98
N GLY A 674 8.95 -15.76 -31.25
CA GLY A 674 7.69 -16.44 -30.93
C GLY A 674 7.42 -17.59 -31.89
N ALA A 675 6.55 -18.53 -31.49
CA ALA A 675 6.24 -19.71 -32.29
C ALA A 675 5.63 -19.35 -33.65
N GLY A 676 4.87 -18.25 -33.72
CA GLY A 676 4.32 -17.68 -34.96
C GLY A 676 5.07 -16.46 -35.49
N GLY A 677 6.21 -16.08 -34.91
CA GLY A 677 6.93 -14.86 -35.27
C GLY A 677 6.18 -13.57 -34.88
N GLU A 678 5.39 -13.60 -33.81
CA GLU A 678 4.52 -12.49 -33.40
C GLU A 678 5.29 -11.29 -32.82
N HIS A 679 6.57 -11.47 -32.47
CA HIS A 679 7.35 -10.47 -31.74
C HIS A 679 8.57 -10.01 -32.54
N LEU A 680 9.04 -8.81 -32.25
CA LEU A 680 10.21 -8.20 -32.88
C LEU A 680 11.42 -8.26 -31.95
N ARG A 681 12.60 -8.57 -32.50
CA ARG A 681 13.90 -8.38 -31.86
C ARG A 681 14.84 -7.59 -32.76
N LEU A 682 15.42 -6.54 -32.19
CA LEU A 682 16.42 -5.69 -32.83
C LEU A 682 17.76 -5.82 -32.10
N ARG A 683 18.84 -5.84 -32.87
CA ARG A 683 20.20 -5.63 -32.37
C ARG A 683 20.79 -4.38 -33.01
N PHE A 684 21.61 -3.68 -32.25
CA PHE A 684 22.22 -2.42 -32.67
C PHE A 684 23.73 -2.58 -32.84
N ALA A 685 24.35 -1.69 -33.63
CA ALA A 685 25.78 -1.75 -33.93
C ALA A 685 26.64 -1.60 -32.65
N LYS A 686 27.84 -2.20 -32.63
CA LYS A 686 28.73 -2.34 -31.44
C LYS A 686 29.01 -1.07 -30.60
N ASN A 687 28.78 0.11 -31.13
CA ASN A 687 28.98 1.38 -30.41
C ASN A 687 27.90 1.65 -29.35
N SER A 688 26.79 0.91 -29.37
CA SER A 688 25.70 0.99 -28.38
C SER A 688 25.81 -0.15 -27.36
N THR A 689 26.73 -0.03 -26.39
CA THR A 689 26.81 -0.75 -25.08
C THR A 689 26.31 -2.21 -24.94
N GLY A 690 26.19 -2.98 -26.02
CA GLY A 690 25.51 -4.29 -26.03
C GLY A 690 23.97 -4.22 -25.90
N LEU A 691 23.36 -3.05 -26.09
CA LEU A 691 21.91 -2.86 -26.01
C LEU A 691 21.18 -3.63 -27.14
N SER A 692 20.10 -4.31 -26.77
CA SER A 692 19.15 -4.90 -27.72
C SER A 692 17.74 -4.37 -27.48
N ALA A 693 16.82 -4.54 -28.42
CA ALA A 693 15.43 -4.15 -28.21
C ALA A 693 14.45 -5.27 -28.57
N VAL A 694 13.35 -5.35 -27.83
CA VAL A 694 12.27 -6.33 -28.05
C VAL A 694 10.93 -5.60 -28.07
N GLY A 695 10.14 -5.87 -29.10
CA GLY A 695 8.78 -5.36 -29.26
C GLY A 695 7.77 -6.51 -29.27
N TRP A 696 6.98 -6.64 -28.21
CA TRP A 696 5.94 -7.66 -28.12
C TRP A 696 4.77 -7.31 -29.03
N GLY A 697 4.43 -8.22 -29.94
CA GLY A 697 3.34 -8.03 -30.91
C GLY A 697 3.73 -7.17 -32.13
N LEU A 698 4.98 -6.74 -32.24
CA LEU A 698 5.48 -5.90 -33.34
C LEU A 698 6.13 -6.71 -34.47
N GLY A 699 5.91 -8.03 -34.54
CA GLY A 699 6.53 -8.90 -35.55
C GLY A 699 6.23 -8.48 -37.00
N SER A 700 5.05 -7.91 -37.25
CA SER A 700 4.65 -7.38 -38.57
C SER A 700 5.47 -6.17 -39.03
N MET A 701 6.07 -5.41 -38.10
CA MET A 701 6.88 -4.23 -38.42
C MET A 701 8.30 -4.59 -38.88
N SER A 702 8.71 -5.86 -38.85
CA SER A 702 10.08 -6.25 -39.18
C SER A 702 10.51 -5.80 -40.57
N ASP A 703 9.59 -5.84 -41.53
CA ASP A 703 9.88 -5.61 -42.95
C ASP A 703 10.07 -4.12 -43.22
N ASP A 704 9.34 -3.26 -42.51
CA ASP A 704 9.49 -1.82 -42.55
C ASP A 704 10.80 -1.39 -41.86
N ILE A 705 11.04 -1.90 -40.64
CA ILE A 705 12.22 -1.55 -39.85
C ILE A 705 13.53 -2.00 -40.52
N SER A 706 13.49 -3.12 -41.25
CA SER A 706 14.66 -3.61 -42.00
C SER A 706 15.13 -2.66 -43.11
N ARG A 707 14.30 -1.68 -43.49
CA ARG A 707 14.62 -0.64 -44.49
C ARG A 707 15.17 0.64 -43.85
N TRP A 708 15.21 0.73 -42.53
CA TRP A 708 15.68 1.91 -41.80
C TRP A 708 17.12 1.71 -41.34
N ASP A 709 18.01 2.66 -41.66
CA ASP A 709 19.41 2.62 -41.22
C ASP A 709 19.54 2.86 -39.71
N SER A 710 18.76 3.81 -39.20
CA SER A 710 18.73 4.20 -37.78
C SER A 710 17.30 4.42 -37.32
N VAL A 711 17.05 4.11 -36.05
CA VAL A 711 15.74 4.20 -35.44
C VAL A 711 15.80 4.99 -34.14
N ASP A 712 14.73 5.72 -33.88
CA ASP A 712 14.44 6.24 -32.57
C ASP A 712 13.47 5.28 -31.89
N VAL A 713 13.76 4.93 -30.63
CA VAL A 713 12.94 3.97 -29.87
C VAL A 713 12.48 4.63 -28.59
N VAL A 714 11.17 4.60 -28.35
CA VAL A 714 10.57 4.94 -27.07
C VAL A 714 10.24 3.65 -26.34
N GLY A 715 10.76 3.50 -25.12
CA GLY A 715 10.61 2.27 -24.38
C GLY A 715 11.22 2.27 -22.99
N GLN A 716 11.03 1.15 -22.29
CA GLN A 716 11.59 0.93 -20.95
C GLN A 716 12.88 0.12 -21.07
N ILE A 717 13.93 0.53 -20.38
CA ILE A 717 15.21 -0.20 -20.37
C ILE A 717 15.21 -1.10 -19.13
N GLU A 718 15.48 -2.39 -19.32
CA GLU A 718 15.59 -3.38 -18.25
C GLU A 718 16.88 -4.20 -18.38
N SER A 719 17.33 -4.75 -17.25
CA SER A 719 18.37 -5.76 -17.21
C SER A 719 17.76 -7.15 -17.38
N ASN A 720 18.39 -7.99 -18.21
CA ASN A 720 18.04 -9.40 -18.36
C ASN A 720 19.26 -10.27 -18.14
N PHE A 721 19.06 -11.39 -17.43
CA PHE A 721 20.11 -12.39 -17.20
C PHE A 721 19.91 -13.59 -18.12
N TRP A 722 20.97 -13.98 -18.82
CA TRP A 722 21.00 -15.19 -19.64
C TRP A 722 22.38 -15.84 -19.60
N GLN A 723 22.44 -17.13 -19.28
CA GLN A 723 23.71 -17.89 -19.14
C GLN A 723 24.76 -17.16 -18.28
N ASP A 724 24.36 -16.71 -17.09
CA ASP A 724 25.21 -15.97 -16.14
C ASP A 724 25.78 -14.64 -16.65
N LYS A 725 25.23 -14.10 -17.74
CA LYS A 725 25.57 -12.79 -18.28
C LYS A 725 24.39 -11.84 -18.22
N GLU A 726 24.67 -10.63 -17.79
CA GLU A 726 23.72 -9.52 -17.78
C GLU A 726 23.72 -8.84 -19.15
N TYR A 727 22.52 -8.62 -19.70
CA TYR A 727 22.30 -7.95 -20.96
C TYR A 727 21.27 -6.83 -20.77
N MET A 728 21.55 -5.67 -21.38
CA MET A 728 20.61 -4.55 -21.38
C MET A 728 19.62 -4.71 -22.53
N GLN A 729 18.34 -4.55 -22.23
CA GLN A 729 17.27 -4.71 -23.20
C GLN A 729 16.26 -3.57 -23.10
N LEU A 730 15.96 -2.96 -24.24
CA LEU A 730 14.93 -1.95 -24.41
C LEU A 730 13.61 -2.62 -24.83
N GLN A 731 12.59 -2.53 -23.99
CA GLN A 731 11.23 -2.95 -24.29
C GLN A 731 10.55 -1.85 -25.10
N ILE A 732 10.31 -2.12 -26.39
CA ILE A 732 9.76 -1.17 -27.36
C ILE A 732 8.29 -0.91 -27.01
N MET A 733 7.98 0.35 -26.68
CA MET A 733 6.59 0.85 -26.64
C MET A 733 6.20 1.44 -27.98
N ASP A 734 7.12 2.16 -28.62
CA ASP A 734 6.95 2.71 -29.97
C ASP A 734 8.30 2.92 -30.65
N ILE A 735 8.28 2.97 -31.98
CA ILE A 735 9.49 3.06 -32.80
C ILE A 735 9.23 3.88 -34.07
N SER A 736 10.19 4.69 -34.46
CA SER A 736 10.16 5.45 -35.71
C SER A 736 11.52 5.41 -36.40
N PRO A 737 11.59 5.67 -37.72
CA PRO A 737 12.86 5.99 -38.35
C PRO A 737 13.45 7.24 -37.68
N ALA A 738 14.77 7.23 -37.43
CA ALA A 738 15.46 8.40 -36.92
C ALA A 738 15.47 9.50 -38.00
N PRO A 739 15.31 10.80 -37.63
CA PRO A 739 15.48 11.89 -38.57
C PRO A 739 16.89 11.86 -39.18
N LEU A 740 16.99 12.10 -40.49
CA LEU A 740 18.26 12.18 -41.22
C LEU A 740 19.19 13.27 -40.68
#